data_AF-A0A1Y3UNB8-F1
#
_entry.id   AF-A0A1Y3UNB8-F1
#
_cell.length_a   1.000
_cell.length_b   1.000
_cell.length_c   1.000
_cell.angle_alpha   90.00
_cell.angle_beta   90.00
_cell.angle_gamma   90.00
#
_symmetry.space_group_name_H-M   'P 1'
#
loop_
_entity.id
_entity.type
_entity.pdbx_description
1 polymer ?
#
loop_
_entity_poly.entity_id
_entity_poly.type
_entity_poly.pdbx_seq_one_letter_code
_entity_poly.pdbx_strand_id
1 'polypeptide(L)'
;MADTQWHDAPGDTDRTEHIDETLIAPAPGIAPSLAEQVARVPTSPGCYLWKDAAGTVIYVGKAKNLRARMRQYVQLTDERQKIPLMMQLVASFDYLVVESEHEALVLERNLIGQYHPYFNVDFKDDKSYPFIALTKGDLFPAIKYTRERHRPGTRYFGPYTDSRAARDTIDTIRKVIPICIANCAEWKRCRRLAEAHKGDEDILGLIMAEKGRPCFDYHVGRGPGACVGAITPEDYAKNVRRVERFLSGKRSEVTGELRAEMAEAAADLDFERAARLKRRLEVIDGLDDRQQVVFPSRVDLDVIGFYREETIAGACVFAVREGRTVRSCEFILDKGLDVDEEELVSGFVKRYYDETADIPAEVDVAVELADAEVLGEWLTEKRGHICRLHRPQRGEKRHLLETCERNARHALMRYMMRTGYADDRTNQALLELESALALPAPPLRIECFDISTIHGRFTVASMVVFTNGRPDKSQYRRFRVRSVTGEANDFLSMQEVLGRRYASERMADERFGSRPDLLVVDGGKPQLTAALTQLSELGLDIPVCGLAKADEEVFVPWDDTPVVLPNGSASLYLIKQVRDEAHRFAITFHRELRDKAMTVSVLDEVEGVGPTRKKAIMRHFGSMKRLRAASVDDIAAVKGVPRQVAEAVYETLRAWENAD
;
A
#
# COMPACT_ATOMS: atom_id res chain seq x y z
N MET A 1 -35.04 -62.79 36.64
CA MET A 1 -36.07 -61.98 37.33
C MET A 1 -35.94 -60.59 36.72
N ALA A 2 -36.71 -60.19 35.70
CA ALA A 2 -38.18 -59.98 35.68
C ALA A 2 -38.60 -59.24 36.96
N ASP A 3 -39.19 -58.05 36.99
CA ASP A 3 -39.81 -57.10 36.04
C ASP A 3 -39.58 -55.70 36.68
N THR A 4 -39.81 -54.50 36.13
CA THR A 4 -41.01 -53.97 35.46
C THR A 4 -40.68 -52.50 35.15
N GLN A 5 -40.91 -51.98 33.94
CA GLN A 5 -41.12 -50.53 33.75
C GLN A 5 -42.14 -50.23 32.62
N TRP A 6 -43.29 -49.75 33.08
CA TRP A 6 -44.16 -48.65 32.62
C TRP A 6 -44.67 -48.57 31.16
N HIS A 7 -46.00 -48.57 31.07
CA HIS A 7 -46.86 -48.37 29.90
C HIS A 7 -47.02 -46.89 29.47
N ASP A 8 -46.88 -46.68 28.16
CA ASP A 8 -47.73 -45.96 27.19
C ASP A 8 -48.32 -44.56 27.44
N ALA A 9 -48.00 -43.62 26.53
CA ALA A 9 -48.98 -42.92 25.67
C ALA A 9 -48.30 -42.33 24.40
N PRO A 10 -49.05 -42.06 23.30
CA PRO A 10 -48.59 -42.26 21.92
C PRO A 10 -48.08 -41.00 21.21
N GLY A 11 -47.32 -41.23 20.13
CA GLY A 11 -46.84 -40.22 19.20
C GLY A 11 -47.94 -39.66 18.29
N ASP A 12 -47.78 -38.39 17.94
CA ASP A 12 -48.56 -37.72 16.91
C ASP A 12 -47.61 -37.08 15.90
N THR A 13 -47.72 -37.57 14.68
CA THR A 13 -47.08 -37.08 13.47
C THR A 13 -47.96 -36.01 12.82
N ASP A 14 -47.31 -35.07 12.14
CA ASP A 14 -47.86 -34.24 11.06
C ASP A 14 -48.39 -32.84 11.46
N ARG A 15 -47.52 -31.84 11.23
CA ARG A 15 -47.91 -30.49 10.85
C ARG A 15 -46.96 -30.02 9.76
N THR A 16 -47.23 -30.46 8.54
CA THR A 16 -46.78 -29.82 7.31
C THR A 16 -47.72 -28.65 6.99
N GLU A 17 -47.22 -27.41 7.06
CA GLU A 17 -47.91 -26.25 6.47
C GLU A 17 -46.93 -25.39 5.67
N HIS A 18 -47.17 -25.42 4.36
CA HIS A 18 -47.03 -24.37 3.35
C HIS A 18 -45.64 -23.81 2.99
N ILE A 19 -45.00 -24.50 2.04
CA ILE A 19 -44.09 -23.88 1.06
C ILE A 19 -44.96 -23.44 -0.12
N ASP A 20 -44.92 -22.15 -0.46
CA ASP A 20 -45.67 -21.56 -1.57
C ASP A 20 -45.08 -22.04 -2.92
N GLU A 21 -45.69 -23.08 -3.48
CA GLU A 21 -45.37 -23.62 -4.81
C GLU A 21 -46.00 -22.76 -5.91
N THR A 22 -45.29 -21.71 -6.33
CA THR A 22 -45.41 -21.17 -7.69
C THR A 22 -44.04 -21.07 -8.34
N LEU A 23 -43.35 -22.22 -8.42
CA LEU A 23 -42.24 -22.43 -9.35
C LEU A 23 -42.82 -22.79 -10.73
N ILE A 24 -42.97 -21.78 -11.58
CA ILE A 24 -43.05 -22.02 -13.03
C ILE A 24 -41.75 -22.70 -13.43
N ALA A 25 -41.81 -24.00 -13.74
CA ALA A 25 -40.67 -24.76 -14.24
C ALA A 25 -40.17 -24.11 -15.55
N PRO A 26 -38.88 -23.75 -15.67
CA PRO A 26 -38.35 -23.23 -16.92
C PRO A 26 -38.31 -24.36 -17.98
N ALA A 27 -38.61 -23.98 -19.23
CA ALA A 27 -38.54 -24.84 -20.39
C ALA A 27 -37.16 -25.52 -20.54
N PRO A 28 -37.07 -26.73 -21.14
CA PRO A 28 -35.82 -27.46 -21.22
C PRO A 28 -34.86 -26.80 -22.22
N GLY A 29 -33.63 -26.51 -21.79
CA GLY A 29 -32.50 -26.40 -22.71
C GLY A 29 -31.52 -25.23 -22.56
N ILE A 30 -31.71 -24.28 -21.63
CA ILE A 30 -30.72 -23.20 -21.41
C ILE A 30 -30.54 -23.02 -19.90
N ALA A 31 -29.34 -23.26 -19.38
CA ALA A 31 -29.02 -22.96 -17.99
C ALA A 31 -29.22 -21.44 -17.77
N PRO A 32 -29.86 -21.02 -16.66
CA PRO A 32 -30.10 -19.61 -16.41
C PRO A 32 -28.79 -18.83 -16.45
N SER A 33 -28.80 -17.68 -17.10
CA SER A 33 -27.64 -16.78 -17.15
C SER A 33 -27.21 -16.37 -15.74
N LEU A 34 -25.94 -15.97 -15.59
CA LEU A 34 -25.40 -15.51 -14.31
C LEU A 34 -26.26 -14.38 -13.71
N ALA A 35 -26.78 -13.49 -14.56
CA ALA A 35 -27.67 -12.39 -14.15
C ALA A 35 -29.03 -12.88 -13.61
N GLU A 36 -29.63 -13.90 -14.25
CA GLU A 36 -30.89 -14.51 -13.78
C GLU A 36 -30.70 -15.26 -12.46
N GLN A 37 -29.56 -15.93 -12.28
CA GLN A 37 -29.21 -16.58 -11.02
C GLN A 37 -29.01 -15.55 -9.90
N VAL A 38 -28.26 -14.47 -10.17
CA VAL A 38 -28.05 -13.36 -9.22
C VAL A 38 -29.37 -12.70 -8.81
N ALA A 39 -30.35 -12.61 -9.71
CA ALA A 39 -31.66 -12.05 -9.38
C ALA A 39 -32.43 -12.83 -8.29
N ARG A 40 -32.09 -14.11 -8.06
CA ARG A 40 -32.70 -14.99 -7.05
C ARG A 40 -31.96 -15.00 -5.71
N VAL A 41 -30.77 -14.41 -5.62
CA VAL A 41 -29.98 -14.29 -4.38
C VAL A 41 -30.78 -13.53 -3.31
N PRO A 42 -30.71 -13.87 -2.02
CA PRO A 42 -31.40 -13.14 -0.95
C PRO A 42 -30.92 -11.68 -0.83
N THR A 43 -31.74 -10.83 -0.21
CA THR A 43 -31.39 -9.43 0.09
C THR A 43 -30.73 -9.25 1.45
N SER A 44 -30.59 -10.34 2.21
CA SER A 44 -29.94 -10.37 3.52
C SER A 44 -28.44 -10.06 3.42
N PRO A 45 -27.81 -9.63 4.53
CA PRO A 45 -26.37 -9.47 4.58
C PRO A 45 -25.65 -10.83 4.46
N GLY A 46 -24.43 -10.81 3.94
CA GLY A 46 -23.68 -12.04 3.69
C GLY A 46 -22.41 -11.87 2.89
N CYS A 47 -21.80 -13.00 2.55
CA CYS A 47 -20.63 -13.10 1.68
C CYS A 47 -20.99 -13.78 0.37
N TYR A 48 -20.33 -13.38 -0.72
CA TYR A 48 -20.42 -14.00 -2.03
C TYR A 48 -19.01 -14.38 -2.52
N LEU A 49 -18.94 -15.45 -3.30
CA LEU A 49 -17.71 -16.01 -3.84
C LEU A 49 -17.87 -16.12 -5.36
N TRP A 50 -17.04 -15.41 -6.11
CA TRP A 50 -16.96 -15.56 -7.58
C TRP A 50 -15.97 -16.66 -7.93
N LYS A 51 -16.33 -17.50 -8.90
CA LYS A 51 -15.54 -18.66 -9.33
C LYS A 51 -15.28 -18.66 -10.83
N ASP A 52 -14.11 -19.15 -11.22
CA ASP A 52 -13.76 -19.38 -12.63
C ASP A 52 -14.44 -20.64 -13.21
N ALA A 53 -14.19 -20.92 -14.49
CA ALA A 53 -14.70 -22.11 -15.18
C ALA A 53 -14.19 -23.44 -14.59
N ALA A 54 -13.07 -23.44 -13.86
CA ALA A 54 -12.54 -24.60 -13.15
C ALA A 54 -13.14 -24.77 -11.74
N GLY A 55 -13.97 -23.81 -11.28
CA GLY A 55 -14.56 -23.79 -9.95
C GLY A 55 -13.65 -23.20 -8.87
N THR A 56 -12.51 -22.62 -9.24
CA THR A 56 -11.58 -21.95 -8.33
C THR A 56 -12.20 -20.64 -7.85
N VAL A 57 -12.18 -20.37 -6.54
CA VAL A 57 -12.64 -19.09 -5.99
C VAL A 57 -11.61 -18.01 -6.35
N ILE A 58 -12.01 -17.06 -7.18
CA ILE A 58 -11.16 -15.97 -7.67
C ILE A 58 -11.40 -14.65 -6.94
N TYR A 59 -12.57 -14.49 -6.31
CA TYR A 59 -12.89 -13.34 -5.47
C TYR A 59 -13.91 -13.69 -4.39
N VAL A 60 -13.74 -13.08 -3.22
CA VAL A 60 -14.69 -13.09 -2.10
C VAL A 60 -15.04 -11.65 -1.75
N GLY A 61 -16.32 -11.37 -1.53
CA GLY A 61 -16.75 -10.07 -1.01
C GLY A 61 -17.93 -10.18 -0.05
N LYS A 62 -18.11 -9.15 0.79
CA LYS A 62 -19.29 -8.97 1.64
C LYS A 62 -20.30 -7.98 1.07
N ALA A 63 -21.56 -8.09 1.51
CA ALA A 63 -22.60 -7.13 1.21
C ALA A 63 -23.60 -6.97 2.37
N LYS A 64 -24.10 -5.75 2.59
CA LYS A 64 -25.33 -5.49 3.38
C LYS A 64 -26.56 -6.09 2.71
N ASN A 65 -26.58 -6.08 1.38
CA ASN A 65 -27.63 -6.64 0.56
C ASN A 65 -26.99 -7.43 -0.59
N LEU A 66 -26.95 -8.76 -0.46
CA LEU A 66 -26.27 -9.66 -1.40
C LEU A 66 -26.79 -9.47 -2.83
N ARG A 67 -28.11 -9.52 -3.04
CA ARG A 67 -28.71 -9.34 -4.36
C ARG A 67 -28.32 -8.03 -5.01
N ALA A 68 -28.48 -6.91 -4.30
CA ALA A 68 -28.19 -5.59 -4.85
C ALA A 68 -26.71 -5.46 -5.22
N ARG A 69 -25.83 -5.95 -4.36
CA ARG A 69 -24.38 -5.91 -4.60
C ARG A 69 -23.98 -6.79 -5.78
N MET A 70 -24.38 -8.06 -5.79
CA MET A 70 -24.04 -8.98 -6.88
C MET A 70 -24.65 -8.55 -8.23
N ARG A 71 -25.80 -7.86 -8.23
CA ARG A 71 -26.37 -7.26 -9.45
C ARG A 71 -25.44 -6.23 -10.09
N GLN A 72 -24.73 -5.43 -9.29
CA GLN A 72 -23.80 -4.43 -9.82
C GLN A 72 -22.65 -5.06 -10.60
N TYR A 73 -22.18 -6.25 -10.19
CA TYR A 73 -21.15 -7.01 -10.89
C TYR A 73 -21.64 -7.49 -12.25
N VAL A 74 -22.80 -8.16 -12.30
CA VAL A 74 -23.35 -8.72 -13.56
C VAL A 74 -23.88 -7.66 -14.51
N GLN A 75 -24.24 -6.47 -14.01
CA GLN A 75 -24.64 -5.32 -14.82
C GLN A 75 -23.46 -4.41 -15.21
N LEU A 76 -22.25 -4.72 -14.73
CA LEU A 76 -21.03 -3.92 -14.97
C LEU A 76 -21.19 -2.44 -14.58
N THR A 77 -21.99 -2.16 -13.55
CA THR A 77 -22.22 -0.79 -13.03
C THR A 77 -21.29 -0.45 -11.87
N ASP A 78 -20.34 -1.34 -11.54
CA ASP A 78 -19.32 -1.08 -10.53
C ASP A 78 -18.14 -0.36 -11.20
N GLU A 79 -17.82 0.84 -10.69
CA GLU A 79 -16.80 1.73 -11.27
C GLU A 79 -15.36 1.24 -11.04
N ARG A 80 -15.16 0.21 -10.19
CA ARG A 80 -13.82 -0.35 -9.94
C ARG A 80 -13.32 -1.09 -11.18
N GLN A 81 -12.19 -0.64 -11.70
CA GLN A 81 -11.59 -1.12 -12.96
C GLN A 81 -11.35 -2.63 -13.02
N LYS A 82 -11.11 -3.30 -11.89
CA LYS A 82 -10.94 -4.76 -11.82
C LYS A 82 -12.22 -5.57 -12.09
N ILE A 83 -13.40 -4.99 -11.86
CA ILE A 83 -14.66 -5.73 -11.81
C ILE A 83 -15.04 -6.25 -13.21
N PRO A 84 -15.02 -5.45 -14.28
CA PRO A 84 -15.31 -5.96 -15.61
C PRO A 84 -14.38 -7.10 -16.06
N LEU A 85 -13.08 -7.01 -15.77
CA LEU A 85 -12.11 -8.05 -16.11
C LEU A 85 -12.31 -9.33 -15.30
N MET A 86 -12.50 -9.20 -13.99
CA MET A 86 -12.82 -10.35 -13.15
C MET A 86 -14.07 -11.06 -13.68
N MET A 87 -15.11 -10.29 -14.03
CA MET A 87 -16.35 -10.84 -14.57
C MET A 87 -16.21 -11.55 -15.92
N GLN A 88 -15.14 -11.28 -16.69
CA GLN A 88 -14.83 -12.08 -17.91
C GLN A 88 -14.37 -13.50 -17.58
N LEU A 89 -13.78 -13.70 -16.39
CA LEU A 89 -13.31 -15.01 -15.93
C LEU A 89 -14.39 -15.78 -15.14
N VAL A 90 -15.38 -15.08 -14.61
CA VAL A 90 -16.43 -15.67 -13.77
C VAL A 90 -17.32 -16.62 -14.59
N ALA A 91 -17.41 -17.86 -14.13
CA ALA A 91 -18.34 -18.86 -14.66
C ALA A 91 -19.47 -19.20 -13.67
N SER A 92 -19.24 -19.06 -12.36
CA SER A 92 -20.24 -19.38 -11.33
C SER A 92 -20.00 -18.60 -10.02
N PHE A 93 -20.94 -18.71 -9.07
CA PHE A 93 -20.81 -18.10 -7.75
C PHE A 93 -21.46 -18.93 -6.65
N ASP A 94 -21.00 -18.71 -5.42
CA ASP A 94 -21.68 -19.13 -4.18
C ASP A 94 -22.00 -17.91 -3.32
N TYR A 95 -22.89 -18.07 -2.33
CA TYR A 95 -23.12 -17.08 -1.29
C TYR A 95 -23.48 -17.73 0.05
N LEU A 96 -23.23 -16.99 1.14
CA LEU A 96 -23.53 -17.35 2.51
C LEU A 96 -24.26 -16.17 3.17
N VAL A 97 -25.42 -16.44 3.77
CA VAL A 97 -26.22 -15.43 4.48
C VAL A 97 -25.85 -15.44 5.96
N VAL A 98 -25.81 -14.25 6.56
CA VAL A 98 -25.55 -14.05 8.00
C VAL A 98 -26.61 -13.11 8.58
N GLU A 99 -26.63 -12.96 9.90
CA GLU A 99 -27.64 -12.14 10.58
C GLU A 99 -27.26 -10.66 10.62
N SER A 100 -25.96 -10.36 10.62
CA SER A 100 -25.44 -8.99 10.72
C SER A 100 -24.32 -8.68 9.72
N GLU A 101 -24.12 -7.40 9.41
CA GLU A 101 -22.99 -6.97 8.60
C GLU A 101 -21.64 -7.25 9.30
N HIS A 102 -21.64 -7.22 10.64
CA HIS A 102 -20.49 -7.58 11.45
C HIS A 102 -20.06 -9.04 11.20
N GLU A 103 -21.00 -9.97 11.22
CA GLU A 103 -20.75 -11.38 10.87
C GLU A 103 -20.29 -11.53 9.42
N ALA A 104 -20.85 -10.75 8.49
CA ALA A 104 -20.44 -10.79 7.08
C ALA A 104 -18.97 -10.37 6.92
N LEU A 105 -18.50 -9.40 7.73
CA LEU A 105 -17.11 -8.98 7.76
C LEU A 105 -16.19 -10.09 8.28
N VAL A 106 -16.56 -10.73 9.38
CA VAL A 106 -15.79 -11.85 9.95
C VAL A 106 -15.74 -13.04 9.00
N LEU A 107 -16.87 -13.35 8.35
CA LEU A 107 -16.99 -14.44 7.40
C LEU A 107 -16.18 -14.18 6.12
N GLU A 108 -16.25 -12.98 5.54
CA GLU A 108 -15.46 -12.57 4.38
C GLU A 108 -13.98 -12.80 4.63
N ARG A 109 -13.48 -12.34 5.78
CA ARG A 109 -12.10 -12.55 6.19
C ARG A 109 -11.73 -14.04 6.23
N ASN A 110 -12.56 -14.87 6.86
CA ASN A 110 -12.30 -16.31 6.97
C ASN A 110 -12.24 -16.98 5.59
N LEU A 111 -13.15 -16.59 4.68
CA LEU A 111 -13.20 -17.10 3.32
C LEU A 111 -11.98 -16.65 2.49
N ILE A 112 -11.55 -15.39 2.60
CA ILE A 112 -10.32 -14.92 1.94
C ILE A 112 -9.11 -15.70 2.45
N GLY A 113 -8.99 -15.90 3.77
CA GLY A 113 -7.90 -16.70 4.35
C GLY A 113 -7.97 -18.20 4.02
N GLN A 114 -9.14 -18.74 3.69
CA GLN A 114 -9.29 -20.13 3.27
C GLN A 114 -8.94 -20.32 1.79
N TYR A 115 -9.39 -19.41 0.93
CA TYR A 115 -9.33 -19.59 -0.52
C TYR A 115 -8.16 -18.86 -1.19
N HIS A 116 -7.55 -17.88 -0.53
CA HIS A 116 -6.53 -16.98 -1.09
C HIS A 116 -6.87 -16.50 -2.52
N PRO A 117 -8.05 -15.88 -2.72
CA PRO A 117 -8.54 -15.58 -4.06
C PRO A 117 -7.68 -14.53 -4.76
N TYR A 118 -7.41 -14.75 -6.05
CA TYR A 118 -6.48 -13.95 -6.85
C TYR A 118 -6.81 -12.44 -6.89
N PHE A 119 -8.09 -12.06 -6.86
CA PHE A 119 -8.54 -10.66 -6.95
C PHE A 119 -8.75 -9.97 -5.59
N ASN A 120 -8.48 -10.67 -4.47
CA ASN A 120 -8.47 -10.08 -3.13
C ASN A 120 -7.03 -9.69 -2.73
N VAL A 121 -6.91 -8.75 -1.81
CA VAL A 121 -5.62 -8.30 -1.26
C VAL A 121 -5.02 -9.40 -0.38
N ASP A 122 -3.77 -9.77 -0.62
CA ASP A 122 -3.03 -10.73 0.20
C ASP A 122 -1.69 -10.14 0.68
N PHE A 123 -1.09 -10.71 1.73
CA PHE A 123 0.27 -10.35 2.15
C PHE A 123 1.26 -11.08 1.25
N LYS A 124 2.14 -10.34 0.57
CA LYS A 124 3.12 -10.92 -0.36
C LYS A 124 4.19 -11.73 0.36
N ASP A 125 4.59 -11.26 1.53
CA ASP A 125 5.60 -11.89 2.36
C ASP A 125 4.86 -12.57 3.53
N ASP A 126 4.45 -13.84 3.36
CA ASP A 126 3.97 -14.71 4.45
C ASP A 126 5.11 -15.10 5.42
N LYS A 127 6.14 -14.26 5.54
CA LYS A 127 7.02 -14.26 6.69
C LYS A 127 6.18 -13.82 7.87
N SER A 128 5.53 -14.80 8.48
CA SER A 128 4.97 -14.74 9.83
C SER A 128 5.70 -13.69 10.66
N TYR A 129 5.05 -12.54 10.81
CA TYR A 129 5.65 -11.41 11.46
C TYR A 129 6.02 -11.79 12.90
N PRO A 130 7.12 -11.28 13.45
CA PRO A 130 7.49 -11.59 14.82
C PRO A 130 6.49 -10.95 15.78
N PHE A 131 5.91 -11.76 16.65
CA PHE A 131 5.08 -11.35 17.78
C PHE A 131 5.82 -11.60 19.09
N ILE A 132 5.44 -10.85 20.12
CA ILE A 132 5.72 -11.19 21.51
C ILE A 132 4.48 -11.91 22.05
N ALA A 133 4.67 -13.13 22.52
CA ALA A 133 3.63 -13.97 23.08
C ALA A 133 3.80 -14.09 24.60
N LEU A 134 2.67 -13.99 25.32
CA LEU A 134 2.54 -14.32 26.74
C LEU A 134 1.64 -15.57 26.87
N THR A 135 2.19 -16.66 27.42
CA THR A 135 1.48 -17.94 27.52
C THR A 135 0.49 -17.97 28.70
N LYS A 136 -0.61 -17.23 28.57
CA LYS A 136 -1.62 -17.02 29.64
C LYS A 136 -2.29 -18.30 30.17
N GLY A 137 -2.24 -19.39 29.42
CA GLY A 137 -2.76 -20.70 29.83
C GLY A 137 -1.87 -21.46 30.82
N ASP A 138 -0.61 -21.03 31.01
CA ASP A 138 0.28 -21.61 32.02
C ASP A 138 0.06 -20.94 33.39
N LEU A 139 0.20 -21.70 34.50
CA LEU A 139 0.14 -21.16 35.87
C LEU A 139 1.14 -20.01 36.09
N PHE A 140 2.33 -20.15 35.49
CA PHE A 140 3.31 -19.08 35.39
C PHE A 140 3.47 -18.67 33.92
N PRO A 141 2.64 -17.73 33.40
CA PRO A 141 2.73 -17.27 32.02
C PRO A 141 4.13 -16.80 31.65
N ALA A 142 4.66 -17.24 30.52
CA ALA A 142 6.00 -16.87 30.08
C ALA A 142 5.98 -16.02 28.82
N ILE A 143 6.95 -15.11 28.72
CA ILE A 143 7.19 -14.29 27.54
C ILE A 143 8.06 -15.03 26.53
N LYS A 144 7.75 -14.90 25.25
CA LYS A 144 8.62 -15.35 24.15
C LYS A 144 8.39 -14.51 22.90
N TYR A 145 9.39 -14.41 22.04
CA TYR A 145 9.13 -14.02 20.66
C TYR A 145 8.65 -15.27 19.89
N THR A 146 7.78 -15.09 18.92
CA THR A 146 7.31 -16.18 18.07
C THR A 146 6.90 -15.67 16.70
N ARG A 147 6.94 -16.56 15.71
CA ARG A 147 6.37 -16.39 14.37
C ARG A 147 5.33 -17.48 14.09
N GLU A 148 5.02 -18.30 15.10
CA GLU A 148 4.07 -19.39 14.92
C GLU A 148 2.64 -18.84 14.91
N ARG A 149 1.73 -19.58 14.26
CA ARG A 149 0.30 -19.29 14.32
C ARG A 149 -0.18 -19.12 15.75
N HIS A 150 -1.14 -18.22 15.91
CA HIS A 150 -1.71 -17.90 17.21
C HIS A 150 -2.41 -19.10 17.81
N ARG A 151 -2.15 -19.34 19.10
CA ARG A 151 -2.70 -20.47 19.86
C ARG A 151 -3.67 -19.94 20.91
N PRO A 152 -4.80 -20.66 21.15
CA PRO A 152 -5.66 -20.37 22.30
C PRO A 152 -4.87 -20.35 23.62
N GLY A 153 -5.30 -19.51 24.56
CA GLY A 153 -4.61 -19.36 25.85
C GLY A 153 -3.26 -18.64 25.78
N THR A 154 -2.89 -18.05 24.64
CA THR A 154 -1.71 -17.20 24.50
C THR A 154 -2.13 -15.82 24.02
N ARG A 155 -1.61 -14.78 24.66
CA ARG A 155 -1.84 -13.39 24.25
C ARG A 155 -0.67 -12.90 23.41
N TYR A 156 -0.96 -12.28 22.27
CA TYR A 156 0.03 -11.86 21.29
C TYR A 156 0.05 -10.33 21.19
N PHE A 157 1.26 -9.78 21.17
CA PHE A 157 1.56 -8.36 21.01
C PHE A 157 2.46 -8.19 19.80
N GLY A 158 2.15 -7.19 18.97
CA GLY A 158 2.83 -6.98 17.69
C GLY A 158 1.82 -6.73 16.58
N PRO A 159 2.16 -7.05 15.33
CA PRO A 159 3.46 -7.56 14.86
C PRO A 159 4.63 -6.57 15.12
N TYR A 160 5.88 -7.04 15.01
CA TYR A 160 7.11 -6.22 15.09
C TYR A 160 7.80 -6.17 13.72
N THR A 161 8.58 -5.10 13.45
CA THR A 161 9.34 -4.94 12.18
C THR A 161 10.25 -6.12 11.87
N ASP A 162 10.94 -6.60 12.89
CA ASP A 162 11.82 -7.74 12.76
C ASP A 162 12.02 -8.45 14.12
N SER A 163 12.70 -9.59 14.06
CA SER A 163 12.94 -10.40 15.25
C SER A 163 13.93 -9.76 16.23
N ARG A 164 14.73 -8.78 15.80
CA ARG A 164 15.62 -8.02 16.68
C ARG A 164 14.79 -7.05 17.51
N ALA A 165 13.90 -6.26 16.89
CA ALA A 165 12.99 -5.33 17.57
C ALA A 165 12.12 -6.04 18.63
N ALA A 166 11.56 -7.21 18.30
CA ALA A 166 10.80 -8.00 19.27
C ALA A 166 11.68 -8.49 20.45
N ARG A 167 12.90 -8.99 20.18
CA ARG A 167 13.82 -9.46 21.22
C ARG A 167 14.35 -8.33 22.09
N ASP A 168 14.66 -7.17 21.52
CA ASP A 168 15.12 -5.98 22.25
C ASP A 168 14.02 -5.46 23.19
N THR A 169 12.75 -5.52 22.75
CA THR A 169 11.59 -5.21 23.58
C THR A 169 11.48 -6.19 24.76
N ILE A 170 11.59 -7.50 24.51
CA ILE A 170 11.60 -8.52 25.58
C ILE A 170 12.77 -8.27 26.56
N ASP A 171 13.98 -8.01 26.06
CA ASP A 171 15.15 -7.77 26.91
C ASP A 171 14.96 -6.54 27.80
N THR A 172 14.40 -5.47 27.24
CA THR A 172 14.05 -4.25 27.96
C THR A 172 13.02 -4.52 29.06
N ILE A 173 11.91 -5.19 28.72
CA ILE A 173 10.88 -5.56 29.69
C ILE A 173 11.46 -6.35 30.85
N ARG A 174 12.32 -7.33 30.56
CA ARG A 174 12.91 -8.20 31.57
C ARG A 174 13.88 -7.50 32.52
N LYS A 175 14.44 -6.35 32.13
CA LYS A 175 15.23 -5.49 33.04
C LYS A 175 14.34 -4.74 34.03
N VAL A 176 13.11 -4.44 33.63
CA VAL A 176 12.15 -3.64 34.42
C VAL A 176 11.25 -4.54 35.27
N ILE A 177 10.69 -5.60 34.69
CA ILE A 177 9.68 -6.47 35.29
C ILE A 177 10.17 -7.92 35.21
N PRO A 178 10.46 -8.58 36.35
CA PRO A 178 10.86 -9.99 36.36
C PRO A 178 9.76 -10.89 35.80
N ILE A 179 10.06 -11.64 34.74
CA ILE A 179 9.10 -12.51 34.05
C ILE A 179 9.79 -13.78 33.53
N CYS A 180 9.09 -14.92 33.58
CA CYS A 180 9.57 -16.18 33.03
C CYS A 180 9.70 -16.11 31.50
N ILE A 181 10.73 -16.74 30.91
CA ILE A 181 10.81 -16.94 29.45
C ILE A 181 10.48 -18.39 29.11
N ALA A 182 9.74 -18.58 28.02
CA ALA A 182 9.28 -19.90 27.57
C ALA A 182 10.41 -20.87 27.16
N ASN A 183 11.62 -20.37 26.88
CA ASN A 183 12.78 -21.20 26.54
C ASN A 183 13.61 -21.63 27.77
N CYS A 184 13.31 -21.12 28.97
CA CYS A 184 14.02 -21.48 30.20
C CYS A 184 13.73 -22.93 30.59
N ALA A 185 14.79 -23.72 30.80
CA ALA A 185 14.68 -25.14 31.15
C ALA A 185 13.95 -25.35 32.49
N GLU A 186 14.26 -24.52 33.49
CA GLU A 186 13.62 -24.60 34.80
C GLU A 186 12.15 -24.18 34.73
N TRP A 187 11.79 -23.16 33.93
CA TRP A 187 10.38 -22.81 33.72
C TRP A 187 9.61 -23.97 33.05
N LYS A 188 10.18 -24.64 32.03
CA LYS A 188 9.54 -25.82 31.42
C LYS A 188 9.33 -26.95 32.43
N ARG A 189 10.25 -27.10 33.38
CA ARG A 189 10.10 -28.03 34.50
C ARG A 189 8.99 -27.61 35.45
N CYS A 190 8.93 -26.34 35.85
CA CYS A 190 7.83 -25.80 36.66
C CYS A 190 6.49 -26.06 36.03
N ARG A 191 6.35 -25.80 34.72
CA ARG A 191 5.12 -26.04 33.99
C ARG A 191 4.69 -27.51 34.05
N ARG A 192 5.62 -28.45 33.80
CA ARG A 192 5.32 -29.89 33.92
C ARG A 192 4.90 -30.30 35.32
N LEU A 193 5.53 -29.72 36.34
CA LEU A 193 5.21 -29.99 37.73
C LEU A 193 3.82 -29.43 38.10
N ALA A 194 3.51 -28.21 37.68
CA ALA A 194 2.20 -27.60 37.86
C ALA A 194 1.09 -28.42 37.19
N GLU A 195 1.33 -28.92 35.97
CA GLU A 195 0.38 -29.79 35.27
C GLU A 195 0.15 -31.12 36.02
N ALA A 196 1.20 -31.71 36.60
CA ALA A 196 1.12 -32.96 37.35
C ALA A 196 0.41 -32.82 38.71
N HIS A 197 0.33 -31.60 39.24
CA HIS A 197 -0.27 -31.27 40.54
C HIS A 197 -1.45 -30.30 40.38
N LYS A 198 -2.19 -30.42 39.27
CA LYS A 198 -3.34 -29.57 38.99
C LYS A 198 -4.43 -29.76 40.05
N GLY A 199 -4.74 -28.71 40.80
CA GLY A 199 -5.64 -28.75 41.96
C GLY A 199 -4.96 -28.64 43.33
N ASP A 200 -3.63 -28.78 43.38
CA ASP A 200 -2.82 -28.69 44.61
C ASP A 200 -1.89 -27.45 44.58
N GLU A 201 -2.42 -26.31 44.14
CA GLU A 201 -1.64 -25.09 43.87
C GLU A 201 -0.97 -24.54 45.15
N ASP A 202 -1.62 -24.71 46.30
CA ASP A 202 -1.16 -24.24 47.62
C ASP A 202 0.15 -24.89 48.08
N ILE A 203 0.40 -26.15 47.71
CA ILE A 203 1.63 -26.87 48.07
C ILE A 203 2.68 -26.82 46.96
N LEU A 204 2.31 -26.37 45.76
CA LEU A 204 3.21 -26.33 44.61
C LEU A 204 4.44 -25.45 44.87
N GLY A 205 4.25 -24.32 45.57
CA GLY A 205 5.36 -23.46 46.00
C GLY A 205 6.38 -24.19 46.88
N LEU A 206 5.91 -25.02 47.82
CA LEU A 206 6.77 -25.84 48.69
C LEU A 206 7.53 -26.91 47.90
N ILE A 207 6.85 -27.60 46.97
CA ILE A 207 7.48 -28.60 46.11
C ILE A 207 8.56 -27.94 45.23
N MET A 208 8.29 -26.74 44.71
CA MET A 208 9.27 -25.97 43.96
C MET A 208 10.44 -25.51 44.83
N ALA A 209 10.22 -25.13 46.10
CA ALA A 209 11.30 -24.76 47.00
C ALA A 209 12.21 -25.95 47.36
N GLU A 210 11.64 -27.14 47.59
CA GLU A 210 12.38 -28.34 47.96
C GLU A 210 13.14 -28.96 46.77
N LYS A 211 12.45 -29.09 45.63
CA LYS A 211 12.97 -29.84 44.47
C LYS A 211 13.53 -28.92 43.39
N GLY A 212 13.28 -27.62 43.46
CA GLY A 212 13.65 -26.61 42.46
C GLY A 212 15.14 -26.32 42.40
N ARG A 213 15.55 -25.64 41.32
CA ARG A 213 16.88 -25.05 41.20
C ARG A 213 16.74 -23.63 40.67
N PRO A 214 17.47 -22.64 41.22
CA PRO A 214 17.40 -21.28 40.72
C PRO A 214 18.00 -21.22 39.31
N CYS A 215 17.29 -20.60 38.38
CA CYS A 215 17.79 -20.38 37.03
C CYS A 215 18.72 -19.15 36.98
N PHE A 216 19.55 -19.05 35.94
CA PHE A 216 20.44 -17.90 35.76
C PHE A 216 19.68 -16.56 35.80
N ASP A 217 18.51 -16.51 35.17
CA ASP A 217 17.68 -15.30 35.12
C ASP A 217 17.25 -14.83 36.52
N TYR A 218 16.99 -15.76 37.45
CA TYR A 218 16.67 -15.42 38.83
C TYR A 218 17.87 -14.75 39.52
N HIS A 219 19.08 -15.31 39.35
CA HIS A 219 20.30 -14.75 39.95
C HIS A 219 20.63 -13.34 39.44
N VAL A 220 20.31 -13.04 38.18
CA VAL A 220 20.50 -11.69 37.60
C VAL A 220 19.27 -10.78 37.73
N GLY A 221 18.25 -11.19 38.49
CA GLY A 221 17.05 -10.38 38.78
C GLY A 221 16.07 -10.19 37.62
N ARG A 222 16.22 -10.96 36.54
CA ARG A 222 15.31 -10.95 35.37
C ARG A 222 14.22 -12.01 35.47
N GLY A 223 14.47 -13.07 36.23
CA GLY A 223 13.54 -14.16 36.51
C GLY A 223 12.85 -13.95 37.85
N PRO A 224 11.54 -14.29 37.96
CA PRO A 224 10.75 -14.03 39.15
C PRO A 224 10.98 -15.06 40.27
N GLY A 225 11.71 -16.17 40.00
CA GLY A 225 12.00 -17.19 41.01
C GLY A 225 10.94 -18.28 41.17
N ALA A 226 10.00 -18.40 40.25
CA ALA A 226 8.99 -19.47 40.25
C ALA A 226 9.62 -20.88 40.33
N CYS A 227 10.80 -21.07 39.75
CA CYS A 227 11.54 -22.36 39.79
C CYS A 227 11.98 -22.84 41.16
N VAL A 228 11.96 -21.97 42.16
CA VAL A 228 12.38 -22.26 43.54
C VAL A 228 11.30 -21.86 44.55
N GLY A 229 10.07 -21.62 44.10
CA GLY A 229 8.98 -21.19 44.98
C GLY A 229 9.17 -19.80 45.61
N ALA A 230 10.08 -18.97 45.07
CA ALA A 230 10.37 -17.64 45.62
C ALA A 230 9.30 -16.58 45.28
N ILE A 231 8.31 -16.94 44.47
CA ILE A 231 7.15 -16.10 44.14
C ILE A 231 5.91 -16.97 44.06
N THR A 232 4.80 -16.48 44.58
CA THR A 232 3.49 -17.12 44.48
C THR A 232 2.86 -16.88 43.10
N PRO A 233 1.94 -17.73 42.63
CA PRO A 233 1.18 -17.47 41.41
C PRO A 233 0.45 -16.10 41.43
N GLU A 234 -0.09 -15.71 42.58
CA GLU A 234 -0.85 -14.46 42.77
C GLU A 234 0.05 -13.23 42.61
N ASP A 235 1.23 -13.24 43.23
CA ASP A 235 2.20 -12.16 43.10
C ASP A 235 2.81 -12.14 41.70
N TYR A 236 3.05 -13.30 41.11
CA TYR A 236 3.53 -13.38 39.74
C TYR A 236 2.51 -12.82 38.74
N ALA A 237 1.22 -13.02 38.97
CA ALA A 237 0.17 -12.44 38.14
C ALA A 237 0.22 -10.90 38.11
N LYS A 238 0.72 -10.23 39.17
CA LYS A 238 0.98 -8.78 39.16
C LYS A 238 2.06 -8.41 38.14
N ASN A 239 3.15 -9.17 38.07
CA ASN A 239 4.20 -8.98 37.07
C ASN A 239 3.67 -9.20 35.65
N VAL A 240 2.87 -10.25 35.43
CA VAL A 240 2.24 -10.51 34.12
C VAL A 240 1.36 -9.33 33.70
N ARG A 241 0.51 -8.80 34.59
CA ARG A 241 -0.31 -7.61 34.31
C ARG A 241 0.52 -6.37 33.99
N ARG A 242 1.67 -6.17 34.66
CA ARG A 242 2.62 -5.09 34.34
C ARG A 242 3.22 -5.25 32.95
N VAL A 243 3.62 -6.46 32.57
CA VAL A 243 4.14 -6.73 31.23
C VAL A 243 3.08 -6.52 30.16
N GLU A 244 1.84 -6.96 30.39
CA GLU A 244 0.72 -6.70 29.47
C GLU A 244 0.48 -5.20 29.28
N ARG A 245 0.46 -4.42 30.37
CA ARG A 245 0.32 -2.96 30.30
C ARG A 245 1.48 -2.30 29.58
N PHE A 246 2.72 -2.70 29.88
CA PHE A 246 3.91 -2.17 29.22
C PHE A 246 3.90 -2.43 27.71
N LEU A 247 3.57 -3.66 27.29
CA LEU A 247 3.46 -4.04 25.88
C LEU A 247 2.29 -3.35 25.16
N SER A 248 1.22 -3.04 25.87
CA SER A 248 0.08 -2.25 25.35
C SER A 248 0.36 -0.74 25.40
N GLY A 249 1.59 -0.33 25.77
CA GLY A 249 2.01 1.08 25.82
C GLY A 249 1.53 1.89 27.01
N LYS A 250 0.92 1.27 28.04
CA LYS A 250 0.52 1.91 29.30
C LYS A 250 1.70 2.01 30.27
N ARG A 251 2.77 2.71 29.86
CA ARG A 251 4.04 2.77 30.62
C ARG A 251 3.91 3.67 31.83
N SER A 252 3.19 4.79 31.71
CA SER A 252 3.01 5.76 32.80
C SER A 252 2.43 5.13 34.06
N GLU A 253 1.45 4.23 33.93
CA GLU A 253 0.88 3.47 35.05
C GLU A 253 1.92 2.60 35.74
N VAL A 254 2.72 1.85 34.95
CA VAL A 254 3.78 0.98 35.49
C VAL A 254 4.83 1.81 36.21
N THR A 255 5.25 2.94 35.64
CA THR A 255 6.20 3.87 36.25
C THR A 255 5.64 4.47 37.54
N GLY A 256 4.36 4.84 37.57
CA GLY A 256 3.68 5.35 38.76
C GLY A 256 3.68 4.34 39.91
N GLU A 257 3.34 3.07 39.62
CA GLU A 257 3.40 1.99 40.60
C GLU A 257 4.82 1.76 41.13
N LEU A 258 5.82 1.69 40.25
CA LEU A 258 7.20 1.48 40.66
C LEU A 258 7.73 2.64 41.52
N ARG A 259 7.30 3.88 41.26
CA ARG A 259 7.63 5.04 42.10
C ARG A 259 6.98 4.94 43.48
N ALA A 260 5.72 4.52 43.55
CA ALA A 260 5.03 4.31 44.82
C ALA A 260 5.69 3.20 45.65
N GLU A 261 5.99 2.05 45.05
CA GLU A 261 6.73 0.95 45.72
C GLU A 261 8.12 1.37 46.17
N MET A 262 8.80 2.23 45.40
CA MET A 262 10.12 2.73 45.78
C MET A 262 10.04 3.66 46.99
N ALA A 263 9.01 4.52 47.03
CA ALA A 263 8.75 5.40 48.16
C ALA A 263 8.38 4.62 49.43
N GLU A 264 7.55 3.58 49.30
CA GLU A 264 7.22 2.66 50.39
C GLU A 264 8.47 1.95 50.91
N ALA A 265 9.27 1.34 50.03
CA ALA A 265 10.52 0.68 50.44
C ALA A 265 11.50 1.63 51.13
N ALA A 266 11.57 2.89 50.69
CA ALA A 266 12.39 3.90 51.34
C ALA A 266 11.83 4.30 52.73
N ALA A 267 10.51 4.37 52.89
CA ALA A 267 9.86 4.61 54.18
C ALA A 267 10.10 3.47 55.17
N ASP A 268 10.14 2.23 54.67
CA ASP A 268 10.45 1.01 55.44
C ASP A 268 11.96 0.79 55.68
N LEU A 269 12.81 1.73 55.23
CA LEU A 269 14.28 1.65 55.31
C LEU A 269 14.90 0.46 54.52
N ASP A 270 14.16 -0.14 53.60
CA ASP A 270 14.65 -1.15 52.64
C ASP A 270 15.32 -0.47 51.43
N PHE A 271 16.50 0.08 51.67
CA PHE A 271 17.25 0.81 50.65
C PHE A 271 17.70 -0.07 49.47
N GLU A 272 17.87 -1.38 49.68
CA GLU A 272 18.21 -2.28 48.59
C GLU A 272 17.06 -2.45 47.61
N ARG A 273 15.83 -2.65 48.11
CA ARG A 273 14.62 -2.71 47.28
C ARG A 273 14.38 -1.37 46.59
N ALA A 274 14.51 -0.26 47.31
CA ALA A 274 14.38 1.08 46.73
C ALA A 274 15.40 1.31 45.59
N ALA A 275 16.67 0.94 45.79
CA ALA A 275 17.70 1.05 44.76
C ALA A 275 17.43 0.14 43.54
N ARG A 276 16.90 -1.07 43.75
CA ARG A 276 16.46 -1.96 42.65
C ARG A 276 15.33 -1.33 41.85
N LEU A 277 14.34 -0.75 42.51
CA LEU A 277 13.20 -0.07 41.85
C LEU A 277 13.66 1.20 41.11
N LYS A 278 14.56 1.98 41.69
CA LYS A 278 15.17 3.15 41.04
C LYS A 278 15.86 2.78 39.72
N ARG A 279 16.69 1.73 39.71
CA ARG A 279 17.35 1.25 38.48
C ARG A 279 16.35 0.82 37.41
N ARG A 280 15.21 0.23 37.81
CA ARG A 280 14.14 -0.14 36.85
C ARG A 280 13.49 1.10 36.23
N LEU A 281 13.25 2.14 37.03
CA LEU A 281 12.73 3.42 36.55
C LEU A 281 13.69 4.09 35.56
N GLU A 282 14.99 4.12 35.87
CA GLU A 282 16.03 4.67 34.97
C GLU A 282 16.06 3.98 33.60
N VAL A 283 15.83 2.66 33.55
CA VAL A 283 15.73 1.90 32.29
C VAL A 283 14.48 2.32 31.48
N ILE A 284 13.35 2.58 32.15
CA ILE A 284 12.13 3.02 31.47
C ILE A 284 12.32 4.45 30.93
N ASP A 285 12.81 5.37 31.77
CA ASP A 285 12.95 6.78 31.42
C ASP A 285 13.92 6.96 30.21
N GLY A 286 14.99 6.18 30.13
CA GLY A 286 15.93 6.22 28.99
C GLY A 286 15.36 5.76 27.63
N LEU A 287 14.18 5.13 27.60
CA LEU A 287 13.49 4.79 26.34
C LEU A 287 12.75 5.98 25.74
N ASP A 288 12.40 6.97 26.57
CA ASP A 288 11.53 8.09 26.18
C ASP A 288 12.30 9.19 25.43
N ASP A 289 13.61 9.34 25.67
CA ASP A 289 14.45 10.41 25.12
C ASP A 289 14.72 10.34 23.60
N ARG A 290 14.27 9.28 22.91
CA ARG A 290 14.62 9.01 21.50
C ARG A 290 13.52 9.31 20.47
N GLN A 291 12.37 9.86 20.87
CA GLN A 291 11.19 9.95 20.00
C GLN A 291 10.91 11.36 19.45
N GLN A 292 10.73 11.49 18.13
CA GLN A 292 10.64 12.78 17.40
C GLN A 292 9.24 13.41 17.33
N VAL A 293 8.16 12.67 17.61
CA VAL A 293 6.79 13.19 17.56
C VAL A 293 6.10 12.87 18.88
N VAL A 294 5.71 13.92 19.62
CA VAL A 294 5.10 13.82 20.94
C VAL A 294 3.72 14.48 20.91
N PHE A 295 2.68 13.66 20.93
CA PHE A 295 1.31 14.11 21.18
C PHE A 295 1.06 14.25 22.69
N PRO A 296 -0.06 14.87 23.10
CA PRO A 296 -0.51 14.79 24.49
C PRO A 296 -0.64 13.33 24.95
N SER A 297 -0.33 13.05 26.22
CA SER A 297 -0.31 11.69 26.79
C SER A 297 -1.63 10.93 26.72
N ARG A 298 -2.76 11.61 26.48
CA ARG A 298 -4.08 10.99 26.27
C ARG A 298 -4.27 10.38 24.88
N VAL A 299 -3.36 10.63 23.94
CA VAL A 299 -3.49 10.17 22.56
C VAL A 299 -3.06 8.71 22.47
N ASP A 300 -4.00 7.86 22.05
CA ASP A 300 -3.83 6.44 21.81
C ASP A 300 -4.43 6.13 20.43
N LEU A 301 -3.57 6.04 19.43
CA LEU A 301 -3.97 5.84 18.04
C LEU A 301 -2.95 4.99 17.28
N ASP A 302 -3.38 4.34 16.22
CA ASP A 302 -2.46 3.78 15.22
C ASP A 302 -2.61 4.60 13.93
N VAL A 303 -1.50 4.97 13.30
CA VAL A 303 -1.50 5.63 11.98
C VAL A 303 -1.00 4.65 10.93
N ILE A 304 -1.77 4.47 9.87
CA ILE A 304 -1.46 3.52 8.80
C ILE A 304 -1.29 4.26 7.48
N GLY A 305 -0.03 4.29 7.00
CA GLY A 305 0.32 4.87 5.71
C GLY A 305 0.58 3.79 4.67
N PHE A 306 0.21 4.06 3.42
CA PHE A 306 0.41 3.14 2.30
C PHE A 306 1.22 3.82 1.20
N TYR A 307 1.96 3.02 0.44
CA TYR A 307 2.59 3.45 -0.80
C TYR A 307 2.48 2.31 -1.81
N ARG A 308 2.11 2.63 -3.04
CA ARG A 308 1.74 1.64 -4.05
C ARG A 308 2.72 1.69 -5.21
N GLU A 309 3.11 0.51 -5.70
CA GLU A 309 3.92 0.33 -6.91
C GLU A 309 3.32 -0.82 -7.73
N GLU A 310 2.63 -0.48 -8.82
CA GLU A 310 2.01 -1.44 -9.74
C GLU A 310 1.11 -2.48 -9.03
N THR A 311 1.59 -3.72 -8.85
CA THR A 311 0.88 -4.84 -8.20
C THR A 311 1.35 -5.15 -6.78
N ILE A 312 2.23 -4.33 -6.20
CA ILE A 312 2.65 -4.45 -4.80
C ILE A 312 2.41 -3.14 -4.07
N ALA A 313 2.21 -3.24 -2.76
CA ALA A 313 2.10 -2.07 -1.91
C ALA A 313 2.96 -2.25 -0.65
N GLY A 314 3.57 -1.15 -0.22
CA GLY A 314 4.09 -1.02 1.13
C GLY A 314 2.99 -0.49 2.04
N ALA A 315 2.87 -1.04 3.23
CA ALA A 315 2.10 -0.42 4.32
C ALA A 315 3.02 -0.19 5.52
N CYS A 316 2.79 0.88 6.26
CA CYS A 316 3.51 1.19 7.47
C CYS A 316 2.53 1.58 8.57
N VAL A 317 2.64 0.94 9.73
CA VAL A 317 1.83 1.22 10.92
C VAL A 317 2.71 1.85 11.98
N PHE A 318 2.36 3.04 12.44
CA PHE A 318 2.90 3.62 13.66
C PHE A 318 1.89 3.44 14.80
N ALA A 319 2.26 2.65 15.81
CA ALA A 319 1.47 2.52 17.02
C ALA A 319 1.84 3.62 18.01
N VAL A 320 0.89 4.53 18.28
CA VAL A 320 1.03 5.64 19.21
C VAL A 320 0.29 5.31 20.50
N ARG A 321 1.03 5.24 21.61
CA ARG A 321 0.48 5.00 22.95
C ARG A 321 1.03 6.07 23.88
N GLU A 322 0.18 6.59 24.75
CA GLU A 322 0.54 7.70 25.66
C GLU A 322 1.14 8.91 24.91
N GLY A 323 0.62 9.20 23.72
CA GLY A 323 1.08 10.27 22.85
C GLY A 323 2.45 10.06 22.21
N ARG A 324 2.99 8.85 22.29
CA ARG A 324 4.35 8.52 21.85
C ARG A 324 4.33 7.35 20.87
N THR A 325 5.18 7.40 19.85
CA THR A 325 5.29 6.29 18.89
C THR A 325 6.05 5.14 19.54
N VAL A 326 5.33 4.14 20.04
CA VAL A 326 5.93 2.99 20.75
C VAL A 326 6.41 1.90 19.81
N ARG A 327 5.88 1.84 18.59
CA ARG A 327 6.22 0.83 17.58
C ARG A 327 6.01 1.38 16.17
N SER A 328 6.88 0.97 15.25
CA SER A 328 6.67 1.07 13.80
C SER A 328 6.65 -0.34 13.24
N CYS A 329 5.82 -0.60 12.23
CA CYS A 329 5.71 -1.88 11.51
C CYS A 329 5.64 -1.61 10.02
N GLU A 330 6.27 -2.46 9.21
CA GLU A 330 6.32 -2.33 7.76
C GLU A 330 5.88 -3.64 7.11
N PHE A 331 5.03 -3.54 6.09
CA PHE A 331 4.41 -4.67 5.40
C PHE A 331 4.55 -4.54 3.89
N ILE A 332 4.64 -5.68 3.21
CA ILE A 332 4.60 -5.77 1.75
C ILE A 332 3.40 -6.60 1.37
N LEU A 333 2.48 -5.97 0.64
CA LEU A 333 1.20 -6.52 0.23
C LEU A 333 1.29 -6.91 -1.24
N ASP A 334 0.72 -8.06 -1.59
CA ASP A 334 0.44 -8.41 -2.97
C ASP A 334 -0.98 -7.90 -3.26
N LYS A 335 -1.04 -6.94 -4.16
CA LYS A 335 -2.28 -6.22 -4.44
C LYS A 335 -3.21 -7.07 -5.30
N GLY A 336 -2.74 -8.16 -5.92
CA GLY A 336 -3.38 -8.65 -7.12
C GLY A 336 -3.38 -7.57 -8.21
N LEU A 337 -3.92 -7.88 -9.38
CA LEU A 337 -4.10 -6.86 -10.43
C LEU A 337 -5.25 -5.93 -10.00
N ASP A 338 -4.94 -4.63 -9.90
CA ASP A 338 -5.95 -3.56 -9.95
C ASP A 338 -6.94 -3.42 -8.76
N VAL A 339 -6.53 -3.75 -7.53
CA VAL A 339 -7.32 -3.40 -6.33
C VAL A 339 -7.27 -1.90 -6.05
N ASP A 340 -8.42 -1.24 -5.86
CA ASP A 340 -8.48 0.18 -5.51
C ASP A 340 -7.86 0.48 -4.14
N GLU A 341 -7.76 1.76 -3.78
CA GLU A 341 -7.11 2.16 -2.52
C GLU A 341 -7.97 1.82 -1.29
N GLU A 342 -9.29 1.96 -1.41
CA GLU A 342 -10.23 1.71 -0.31
C GLU A 342 -10.21 0.22 0.09
N GLU A 343 -10.27 -0.67 -0.89
CA GLU A 343 -10.24 -2.11 -0.65
C GLU A 343 -8.87 -2.59 -0.15
N LEU A 344 -7.76 -1.99 -0.62
CA LEU A 344 -6.42 -2.23 -0.07
C LEU A 344 -6.36 -1.89 1.42
N VAL A 345 -6.85 -0.71 1.80
CA VAL A 345 -6.80 -0.20 3.17
C VAL A 345 -7.74 -1.01 4.06
N SER A 346 -8.98 -1.25 3.64
CA SER A 346 -9.96 -2.05 4.38
C SER A 346 -9.46 -3.48 4.60
N GLY A 347 -8.94 -4.13 3.55
CA GLY A 347 -8.36 -5.47 3.63
C GLY A 347 -7.17 -5.55 4.59
N PHE A 348 -6.26 -4.56 4.52
CA PHE A 348 -5.12 -4.48 5.43
C PHE A 348 -5.55 -4.30 6.90
N VAL A 349 -6.48 -3.37 7.19
CA VAL A 349 -6.98 -3.12 8.55
C VAL A 349 -7.57 -4.39 9.16
N LYS A 350 -8.44 -5.09 8.41
CA LYS A 350 -9.04 -6.37 8.84
C LYS A 350 -7.98 -7.40 9.20
N ARG A 351 -6.95 -7.56 8.37
CA ARG A 351 -5.91 -8.56 8.61
C ARG A 351 -4.97 -8.18 9.73
N TYR A 352 -4.47 -6.94 9.73
CA TYR A 352 -3.54 -6.45 10.75
C TYR A 352 -4.13 -6.56 12.15
N TYR A 353 -5.38 -6.11 12.35
CA TYR A 353 -6.04 -6.20 13.65
C TYR A 353 -6.62 -7.57 13.96
N ASP A 354 -6.70 -8.50 13.00
CA ASP A 354 -7.01 -9.89 13.32
C ASP A 354 -5.87 -10.54 14.12
N GLU A 355 -4.64 -10.28 13.68
CA GLU A 355 -3.42 -10.85 14.23
C GLU A 355 -2.92 -10.11 15.49
N THR A 356 -3.61 -9.12 16.05
CA THR A 356 -3.14 -8.46 17.27
C THR A 356 -4.25 -8.17 18.27
N ALA A 357 -3.89 -8.22 19.55
CA ALA A 357 -4.74 -7.82 20.67
C ALA A 357 -4.46 -6.38 21.15
N ASP A 358 -3.52 -5.69 20.51
CA ASP A 358 -3.11 -4.32 20.82
C ASP A 358 -3.87 -3.32 19.93
N ILE A 359 -5.13 -3.06 20.28
CA ILE A 359 -6.05 -2.18 19.52
C ILE A 359 -6.11 -0.79 20.20
N PRO A 360 -5.88 0.31 19.45
CA PRO A 360 -5.90 1.67 19.99
C PRO A 360 -7.33 2.22 20.18
N ALA A 361 -7.44 3.45 20.67
CA ALA A 361 -8.72 4.19 20.70
C ALA A 361 -9.11 4.77 19.34
N GLU A 362 -8.15 4.96 18.44
CA GLU A 362 -8.37 5.52 17.12
C GLU A 362 -7.43 4.89 16.09
N VAL A 363 -7.89 4.65 14.87
CA VAL A 363 -7.08 4.17 13.75
C VAL A 363 -7.18 5.19 12.62
N ASP A 364 -6.05 5.80 12.29
CA ASP A 364 -5.91 6.82 11.25
C ASP A 364 -5.49 6.21 9.92
N VAL A 365 -6.28 6.47 8.88
CA VAL A 365 -6.02 6.03 7.49
C VAL A 365 -6.13 7.21 6.51
N ALA A 366 -5.49 7.12 5.34
CA ALA A 366 -5.46 8.20 4.35
C ALA A 366 -6.76 8.38 3.55
N VAL A 367 -7.56 7.31 3.45
CA VAL A 367 -8.78 7.25 2.65
C VAL A 367 -10.02 7.10 3.53
N GLU A 368 -11.16 7.47 2.97
CA GLU A 368 -12.45 7.26 3.61
C GLU A 368 -12.96 5.88 3.21
N LEU A 369 -13.30 5.04 4.19
CA LEU A 369 -13.79 3.69 3.94
C LEU A 369 -15.32 3.67 4.04
N ALA A 370 -15.99 3.07 3.06
CA ALA A 370 -17.44 2.88 3.10
C ALA A 370 -17.89 2.00 4.28
N ASP A 371 -17.01 1.12 4.77
CA ASP A 371 -17.26 0.26 5.93
C ASP A 371 -16.58 0.73 7.23
N ALA A 372 -16.23 2.02 7.34
CA ALA A 372 -15.55 2.59 8.51
C ALA A 372 -16.31 2.38 9.84
N GLU A 373 -17.64 2.53 9.85
CA GLU A 373 -18.45 2.32 11.06
C GLU A 373 -18.39 0.87 11.54
N VAL A 374 -18.58 -0.08 10.63
CA VAL A 374 -18.57 -1.52 10.91
C VAL A 374 -17.18 -1.97 11.38
N LEU A 375 -16.11 -1.44 10.76
CA LEU A 375 -14.74 -1.68 11.20
C LEU A 375 -14.49 -1.12 12.60
N GLY A 376 -14.99 0.09 12.89
CA GLY A 376 -14.91 0.70 14.22
C GLY A 376 -15.65 -0.13 15.29
N GLU A 377 -16.85 -0.62 14.98
CA GLU A 377 -17.63 -1.51 15.85
C GLU A 377 -16.90 -2.83 16.11
N TRP A 378 -16.37 -3.48 15.07
CA TRP A 378 -15.58 -4.70 15.21
C TRP A 378 -14.35 -4.51 16.12
N LEU A 379 -13.59 -3.43 15.90
CA LEU A 379 -12.43 -3.11 16.72
C LEU A 379 -12.84 -2.77 18.15
N THR A 380 -13.99 -2.10 18.32
CA THR A 380 -14.57 -1.79 19.63
C THR A 380 -14.93 -3.05 20.40
N GLU A 381 -15.60 -4.01 19.76
CA GLU A 381 -15.95 -5.30 20.35
C GLU A 381 -14.69 -6.07 20.76
N LYS A 382 -13.71 -6.17 19.85
CA LYS A 382 -12.46 -6.89 20.10
C LYS A 382 -11.62 -6.27 21.22
N ARG A 383 -11.66 -4.94 21.37
CA ARG A 383 -10.95 -4.20 22.43
C ARG A 383 -11.73 -4.14 23.75
N GLY A 384 -13.07 -4.22 23.71
CA GLY A 384 -13.97 -3.95 24.84
C GLY A 384 -14.18 -2.46 25.15
N HIS A 385 -13.61 -1.55 24.35
CA HIS A 385 -13.74 -0.10 24.49
C HIS A 385 -13.78 0.55 23.11
N ILE A 386 -14.42 1.72 23.02
CA ILE A 386 -14.61 2.44 21.74
C ILE A 386 -13.28 2.59 21.00
N CYS A 387 -13.28 2.15 19.75
CA CYS A 387 -12.25 2.36 18.74
C CYS A 387 -12.90 3.04 17.54
N ARG A 388 -12.31 4.14 17.06
CA ARG A 388 -12.83 4.89 15.91
C ARG A 388 -11.88 4.80 14.73
N LEU A 389 -12.42 4.59 13.54
CA LEU A 389 -11.69 4.85 12.31
C LEU A 389 -11.77 6.35 11.99
N HIS A 390 -10.65 6.95 11.62
CA HIS A 390 -10.56 8.38 11.36
C HIS A 390 -9.65 8.67 10.16
N ARG A 391 -9.97 9.74 9.44
CA ARG A 391 -9.21 10.21 8.28
C ARG A 391 -8.66 11.61 8.56
N PRO A 392 -7.40 11.75 9.01
CA PRO A 392 -6.86 13.05 9.34
C PRO A 392 -6.58 13.88 8.07
N GLN A 393 -7.26 15.02 7.95
CA GLN A 393 -7.11 15.93 6.80
C GLN A 393 -6.05 17.04 7.03
N ARG A 394 -5.77 17.40 8.30
CA ARG A 394 -4.84 18.47 8.68
C ARG A 394 -4.29 18.27 10.10
N GLY A 395 -3.25 19.02 10.45
CA GLY A 395 -2.64 19.01 11.79
C GLY A 395 -1.62 17.88 12.00
N GLU A 396 -1.23 17.65 13.26
CA GLU A 396 -0.16 16.71 13.62
C GLU A 396 -0.44 15.26 13.20
N LYS A 397 -1.69 14.79 13.32
CA LYS A 397 -2.09 13.45 12.87
C LYS A 397 -1.87 13.26 11.37
N ARG A 398 -2.22 14.28 10.56
CA ARG A 398 -1.95 14.27 9.11
C ARG A 398 -0.45 14.25 8.82
N HIS A 399 0.34 15.02 9.56
CA HIS A 399 1.80 15.00 9.39
C HIS A 399 2.44 13.65 9.76
N LEU A 400 1.91 12.98 10.80
CA LEU A 400 2.34 11.64 11.16
C LEU A 400 1.97 10.62 10.07
N LEU A 401 0.77 10.74 9.49
CA LEU A 401 0.32 9.91 8.36
C LEU A 401 1.23 10.07 7.13
N GLU A 402 1.61 11.29 6.76
CA GLU A 402 2.58 11.54 5.68
C GLU A 402 3.95 10.90 5.98
N THR A 403 4.32 10.84 7.26
CA THR A 403 5.53 10.14 7.69
C THR A 403 5.40 8.63 7.55
N CYS A 404 4.25 8.05 7.91
CA CYS A 404 3.95 6.63 7.66
C CYS A 404 3.98 6.31 6.16
N GLU A 405 3.37 7.11 5.30
CA GLU A 405 3.37 6.93 3.83
C GLU A 405 4.81 6.92 3.27
N ARG A 406 5.68 7.83 3.74
CA ARG A 406 7.11 7.82 3.36
C ARG A 406 7.85 6.58 3.83
N ASN A 407 7.55 6.07 5.02
CA ASN A 407 8.16 4.83 5.51
C ASN A 407 7.66 3.61 4.73
N ALA A 408 6.37 3.55 4.40
CA ALA A 408 5.80 2.54 3.52
C ALA A 408 6.50 2.52 2.16
N ARG A 409 6.77 3.71 1.57
CA ARG A 409 7.55 3.84 0.35
C ARG A 409 8.96 3.28 0.48
N HIS A 410 9.67 3.66 1.54
CA HIS A 410 11.04 3.19 1.77
C HIS A 410 11.09 1.67 1.99
N ALA A 411 10.11 1.10 2.71
CA ALA A 411 9.99 -0.33 2.92
C ALA A 411 9.80 -1.07 1.58
N LEU A 412 8.90 -0.57 0.73
CA LEU A 412 8.65 -1.14 -0.59
C LEU A 412 9.89 -1.06 -1.49
N MET A 413 10.57 0.08 -1.53
CA MET A 413 11.81 0.25 -2.30
C MET A 413 12.91 -0.72 -1.85
N ARG A 414 13.11 -0.91 -0.54
CA ARG A 414 14.05 -1.90 -0.01
C ARG A 414 13.67 -3.33 -0.40
N TYR A 415 12.37 -3.65 -0.37
CA TYR A 415 11.87 -4.95 -0.79
C TYR A 415 12.17 -5.20 -2.27
N MET A 416 11.82 -4.26 -3.16
CA MET A 416 12.04 -4.38 -4.60
C MET A 416 13.53 -4.55 -4.93
N MET A 417 14.40 -3.76 -4.30
CA MET A 417 15.85 -3.86 -4.48
C MET A 417 16.40 -5.22 -4.04
N ARG A 418 15.95 -5.73 -2.89
CA ARG A 418 16.43 -7.00 -2.33
C ARG A 418 15.96 -8.22 -3.13
N THR A 419 14.78 -8.14 -3.73
CA THR A 419 14.13 -9.27 -4.42
C THR A 419 14.40 -9.29 -5.92
N GLY A 420 14.96 -8.22 -6.49
CA GLY A 420 15.08 -8.11 -7.95
C GLY A 420 13.74 -7.88 -8.65
N TYR A 421 12.69 -7.52 -7.90
CA TYR A 421 11.31 -7.43 -8.40
C TYR A 421 11.17 -6.59 -9.68
N ALA A 422 11.90 -5.47 -9.76
CA ALA A 422 11.88 -4.60 -10.93
C ALA A 422 12.47 -5.28 -12.19
N ASP A 423 13.52 -6.08 -12.03
CA ASP A 423 14.17 -6.78 -13.15
C ASP A 423 13.27 -7.91 -13.66
N ASP A 424 12.77 -8.77 -12.76
CA ASP A 424 11.87 -9.87 -13.11
C ASP A 424 10.63 -9.37 -13.84
N ARG A 425 10.07 -8.27 -13.36
CA ARG A 425 8.88 -7.66 -13.94
C ARG A 425 9.15 -6.99 -15.28
N THR A 426 10.32 -6.37 -15.45
CA THR A 426 10.72 -5.82 -16.76
C THR A 426 10.88 -6.95 -17.79
N ASN A 427 11.50 -8.06 -17.40
CA ASN A 427 11.64 -9.23 -18.28
C ASN A 427 10.27 -9.83 -18.66
N GLN A 428 9.37 -9.95 -17.67
CA GLN A 428 8.00 -10.39 -17.91
C GLN A 428 7.26 -9.44 -18.87
N ALA A 429 7.42 -8.12 -18.72
CA ALA A 429 6.81 -7.13 -19.61
C ALA A 429 7.26 -7.31 -21.06
N LEU A 430 8.55 -7.55 -21.28
CA LEU A 430 9.11 -7.73 -22.62
C LEU A 430 8.60 -9.02 -23.29
N LEU A 431 8.49 -10.13 -22.53
CA LEU A 431 7.92 -11.40 -23.01
C LEU A 431 6.42 -11.29 -23.29
N GLU A 432 5.67 -10.58 -22.42
CA GLU A 432 4.25 -10.34 -22.64
C GLU A 432 4.02 -9.46 -23.88
N LEU A 433 4.85 -8.43 -24.11
CA LEU A 433 4.78 -7.61 -25.32
C LEU A 433 5.15 -8.39 -26.58
N GLU A 434 6.15 -9.27 -26.51
CA GLU A 434 6.47 -10.19 -27.61
C GLU A 434 5.24 -10.99 -28.01
N SER A 435 4.60 -11.64 -27.04
CA SER A 435 3.42 -12.48 -27.31
C SER A 435 2.21 -11.66 -27.75
N ALA A 436 1.93 -10.53 -27.10
CA ALA A 436 0.74 -9.72 -27.36
C ALA A 436 0.81 -9.01 -28.72
N LEU A 437 2.01 -8.59 -29.13
CA LEU A 437 2.25 -7.89 -30.40
C LEU A 437 2.82 -8.82 -31.47
N ALA A 438 2.79 -10.14 -31.27
CA ALA A 438 3.29 -11.14 -32.22
C ALA A 438 4.70 -10.82 -32.77
N LEU A 439 5.60 -10.36 -31.91
CA LEU A 439 6.96 -9.98 -32.28
C LEU A 439 7.84 -11.22 -32.48
N PRO A 440 8.89 -11.16 -33.32
CA PRO A 440 9.80 -12.29 -33.51
C PRO A 440 10.69 -12.58 -32.29
N ALA A 441 10.84 -11.60 -31.39
CA ALA A 441 11.62 -11.70 -30.15
C ALA A 441 11.18 -10.59 -29.17
N PRO A 442 11.52 -10.69 -27.86
CA PRO A 442 11.29 -9.63 -26.89
C PRO A 442 11.90 -8.29 -27.33
N PRO A 443 11.17 -7.17 -27.26
CA PRO A 443 11.64 -5.89 -27.79
C PRO A 443 12.62 -5.21 -26.83
N LEU A 444 13.90 -5.58 -26.91
CA LEU A 444 14.94 -5.04 -26.02
C LEU A 444 15.18 -3.54 -26.25
N ARG A 445 14.98 -3.04 -27.47
CA ARG A 445 15.06 -1.62 -27.81
C ARG A 445 13.72 -1.11 -28.32
N ILE A 446 13.10 -0.22 -27.56
CA ILE A 446 11.83 0.43 -27.91
C ILE A 446 12.09 1.90 -28.19
N GLU A 447 11.66 2.40 -29.35
CA GLU A 447 11.67 3.83 -29.68
C GLU A 447 10.23 4.35 -29.68
N CYS A 448 9.95 5.45 -28.96
CA CYS A 448 8.63 6.05 -28.91
C CYS A 448 8.65 7.50 -29.38
N PHE A 449 7.71 7.85 -30.26
CA PHE A 449 7.57 9.18 -30.84
C PHE A 449 6.28 9.86 -30.40
N ASP A 450 6.42 11.07 -29.85
CA ASP A 450 5.34 12.01 -29.59
C ASP A 450 5.46 13.20 -30.55
N ILE A 451 4.37 13.56 -31.23
CA ILE A 451 4.29 14.76 -32.08
C ILE A 451 3.47 15.82 -31.34
N SER A 452 4.10 16.94 -31.03
CA SER A 452 3.45 18.04 -30.34
C SER A 452 3.59 19.36 -31.12
N THR A 453 2.46 20.04 -31.33
CA THR A 453 2.39 21.31 -32.07
C THR A 453 2.17 22.50 -31.13
N ILE A 454 3.03 23.53 -31.21
CA ILE A 454 2.92 24.77 -30.42
C ILE A 454 2.27 25.88 -31.26
N HIS A 455 1.15 26.43 -30.78
CA HIS A 455 0.49 27.63 -31.33
C HIS A 455 0.30 27.58 -32.88
N GLY A 456 0.13 26.38 -33.43
CA GLY A 456 -0.04 26.16 -34.88
C GLY A 456 1.18 26.47 -35.76
N ARG A 457 2.36 26.78 -35.19
CA ARG A 457 3.53 27.23 -35.98
C ARG A 457 4.83 26.46 -35.74
N PHE A 458 4.98 25.79 -34.60
CA PHE A 458 6.20 25.02 -34.29
C PHE A 458 5.84 23.59 -33.88
N THR A 459 5.93 22.66 -34.84
CA THR A 459 5.77 21.23 -34.57
C THR A 459 7.12 20.61 -34.21
N VAL A 460 7.14 19.86 -33.12
CA VAL A 460 8.32 19.20 -32.58
C VAL A 460 7.97 17.75 -32.32
N ALA A 461 8.81 16.85 -32.82
CA ALA A 461 8.75 15.45 -32.46
C ALA A 461 9.75 15.14 -31.35
N SER A 462 9.29 14.42 -30.34
CA SER A 462 10.08 13.96 -29.22
C SER A 462 10.24 12.44 -29.34
N MET A 463 11.49 11.99 -29.41
CA MET A 463 11.84 10.57 -29.44
C MET A 463 12.48 10.19 -28.12
N VAL A 464 11.87 9.24 -27.43
CA VAL A 464 12.42 8.58 -26.25
C VAL A 464 12.80 7.15 -26.59
N VAL A 465 13.77 6.62 -25.87
CA VAL A 465 14.32 5.28 -26.09
C VAL A 465 14.29 4.51 -24.78
N PHE A 466 13.83 3.27 -24.85
CA PHE A 466 13.93 2.31 -23.76
C PHE A 466 14.84 1.17 -24.22
N THR A 467 15.82 0.83 -23.39
CA THR A 467 16.75 -0.29 -23.60
C THR A 467 16.60 -1.27 -22.44
N ASN A 468 16.35 -2.54 -22.73
CA ASN A 468 15.97 -3.58 -21.76
C ASN A 468 14.83 -3.11 -20.84
N GLY A 469 13.80 -2.52 -21.44
CA GLY A 469 12.63 -1.99 -20.72
C GLY A 469 12.89 -0.81 -19.79
N ARG A 470 14.06 -0.16 -19.87
CA ARG A 470 14.41 1.02 -19.04
C ARG A 470 14.69 2.26 -19.87
N PRO A 471 14.34 3.47 -19.39
CA PRO A 471 14.64 4.73 -20.07
C PRO A 471 16.15 4.92 -20.36
N ASP A 472 16.53 4.98 -21.63
CA ASP A 472 17.88 5.34 -22.08
C ASP A 472 17.93 6.81 -22.50
N LYS A 473 18.06 7.69 -21.51
CA LYS A 473 18.03 9.15 -21.68
C LYS A 473 19.15 9.68 -22.59
N SER A 474 20.25 8.95 -22.72
CA SER A 474 21.38 9.33 -23.58
C SER A 474 21.01 9.29 -25.07
N GLN A 475 20.02 8.48 -25.42
CA GLN A 475 19.53 8.25 -26.78
C GLN A 475 18.32 9.12 -27.14
N TYR A 476 17.86 10.00 -26.26
CA TYR A 476 16.68 10.84 -26.53
C TYR A 476 16.98 11.88 -27.59
N ARG A 477 16.06 12.08 -28.53
CA ARG A 477 16.24 13.03 -29.62
C ARG A 477 15.00 13.90 -29.79
N ARG A 478 15.23 15.13 -30.23
CA ARG A 478 14.17 16.06 -30.60
C ARG A 478 14.34 16.42 -32.06
N PHE A 479 13.25 16.39 -32.81
CA PHE A 479 13.24 16.76 -34.21
C PHE A 479 12.34 17.98 -34.38
N ARG A 480 12.93 19.08 -34.83
CA ARG A 480 12.15 20.21 -35.31
C ARG A 480 11.64 19.85 -36.70
N VAL A 481 10.31 19.80 -36.84
CA VAL A 481 9.61 19.55 -38.10
C VAL A 481 9.64 20.81 -38.93
N ARG A 482 9.89 20.68 -40.24
CA ARG A 482 9.93 21.80 -41.17
C ARG A 482 8.61 21.79 -41.95
N SER A 483 7.58 22.50 -41.47
CA SER A 483 6.30 22.53 -42.18
C SER A 483 6.45 23.19 -43.56
N VAL A 484 6.05 22.47 -44.61
CA VAL A 484 6.00 23.00 -45.99
C VAL A 484 4.68 23.71 -46.26
N THR A 485 3.61 23.32 -45.55
CA THR A 485 2.27 23.90 -45.61
C THR A 485 2.01 24.69 -44.31
N GLY A 486 1.40 25.87 -44.40
CA GLY A 486 1.14 26.76 -43.24
C GLY A 486 0.15 26.22 -42.18
N GLU A 487 -0.23 24.95 -42.25
CA GLU A 487 -1.09 24.24 -41.31
C GLU A 487 -0.35 23.04 -40.71
N ALA A 488 -0.51 22.83 -39.41
CA ALA A 488 0.08 21.71 -38.70
C ALA A 488 -0.63 20.41 -39.08
N ASN A 489 0.09 19.48 -39.71
CA ASN A 489 -0.38 18.15 -40.03
C ASN A 489 0.52 17.12 -39.33
N ASP A 490 0.00 16.49 -38.27
CA ASP A 490 0.75 15.55 -37.45
C ASP A 490 1.17 14.29 -38.23
N PHE A 491 0.43 13.92 -39.28
CA PHE A 491 0.78 12.78 -40.16
C PHE A 491 2.04 13.04 -40.98
N LEU A 492 2.08 14.17 -41.69
CA LEU A 492 3.25 14.57 -42.48
C LEU A 492 4.46 14.83 -41.58
N SER A 493 4.20 15.35 -40.38
CA SER A 493 5.22 15.57 -39.35
C SER A 493 5.86 14.25 -38.90
N MET A 494 5.04 13.22 -38.66
CA MET A 494 5.52 11.87 -38.32
C MET A 494 6.37 11.29 -39.46
N GLN A 495 5.88 11.34 -40.71
CA GLN A 495 6.60 10.85 -41.88
C GLN A 495 7.96 11.54 -42.06
N GLU A 496 8.03 12.88 -41.96
CA GLU A 496 9.31 13.61 -42.04
C GLU A 496 10.31 13.13 -40.97
N VAL A 497 9.82 12.97 -39.74
CA VAL A 497 10.66 12.63 -38.59
C VAL A 497 11.21 11.22 -38.71
N LEU A 498 10.36 10.24 -39.06
CA LEU A 498 10.76 8.86 -39.26
C LEU A 498 11.70 8.74 -40.47
N GLY A 499 11.40 9.42 -41.57
CA GLY A 499 12.26 9.54 -42.75
C GLY A 499 13.67 10.03 -42.39
N ARG A 500 13.74 11.05 -41.52
CA ARG A 500 15.02 11.61 -41.05
C ARG A 500 15.71 10.74 -40.00
N ARG A 501 15.00 10.03 -39.14
CA ARG A 501 15.59 9.16 -38.10
C ARG A 501 16.16 7.88 -38.72
N TYR A 502 15.44 7.29 -39.66
CA TYR A 502 15.74 5.99 -40.24
C TYR A 502 16.43 6.08 -41.62
N ALA A 503 16.80 7.29 -42.06
CA ALA A 503 17.73 7.46 -43.18
C ALA A 503 19.03 6.68 -42.93
N SER A 504 19.57 6.07 -43.99
CA SER A 504 20.76 5.20 -43.95
C SER A 504 21.95 5.83 -43.24
N GLU A 505 22.21 7.13 -43.46
CA GLU A 505 23.29 7.87 -42.79
C GLU A 505 23.13 7.94 -41.27
N ARG A 506 21.89 8.12 -40.78
CA ARG A 506 21.60 8.19 -39.34
C ARG A 506 21.50 6.83 -38.68
N MET A 507 21.10 5.81 -39.44
CA MET A 507 21.14 4.42 -39.00
C MET A 507 22.58 3.90 -38.84
N ALA A 508 23.53 4.46 -39.59
CA ALA A 508 24.96 4.16 -39.48
C ALA A 508 25.70 5.00 -38.42
N ASP A 509 25.08 6.06 -37.87
CA ASP A 509 25.68 6.88 -36.82
C ASP A 509 25.45 6.22 -35.46
N GLU A 510 26.53 5.74 -34.83
CA GLU A 510 26.51 5.10 -33.50
C GLU A 510 25.82 5.98 -32.43
N ARG A 511 25.78 7.30 -32.63
CA ARG A 511 25.08 8.23 -31.74
C ARG A 511 23.56 8.07 -31.75
N PHE A 512 22.94 7.50 -32.78
CA PHE A 512 21.48 7.27 -32.80
C PHE A 512 21.10 5.87 -32.35
N GLY A 513 22.08 5.01 -32.08
CA GLY A 513 21.88 3.62 -31.65
C GLY A 513 21.41 2.71 -32.78
N SER A 514 21.31 1.41 -32.47
CA SER A 514 20.84 0.39 -33.41
C SER A 514 19.37 0.59 -33.80
N ARG A 515 18.93 -0.20 -34.79
CA ARG A 515 17.52 -0.28 -35.17
C ARG A 515 16.68 -0.71 -33.95
N PRO A 516 15.49 -0.11 -33.72
CA PRO A 516 14.60 -0.58 -32.66
C PRO A 516 14.01 -1.96 -33.01
N ASP A 517 13.70 -2.71 -31.96
CA ASP A 517 12.94 -3.95 -32.03
C ASP A 517 11.43 -3.67 -32.06
N LEU A 518 11.00 -2.54 -31.50
CA LEU A 518 9.64 -2.04 -31.53
C LEU A 518 9.61 -0.50 -31.67
N LEU A 519 8.84 0.00 -32.63
CA LEU A 519 8.50 1.41 -32.79
C LEU A 519 7.10 1.67 -32.21
N VAL A 520 7.01 2.59 -31.25
CA VAL A 520 5.74 3.05 -30.69
C VAL A 520 5.45 4.46 -31.18
N VAL A 521 4.27 4.68 -31.75
CA VAL A 521 3.80 6.01 -32.11
C VAL A 521 2.67 6.44 -31.18
N ASP A 522 2.78 7.62 -30.59
CA ASP A 522 1.70 8.19 -29.78
C ASP A 522 0.59 8.71 -30.71
N GLY A 523 -0.48 7.93 -30.81
CA GLY A 523 -1.55 8.15 -31.78
C GLY A 523 -2.28 6.86 -32.15
N GLY A 524 -3.49 7.01 -32.69
CA GLY A 524 -4.32 5.89 -33.13
C GLY A 524 -3.91 5.36 -34.52
N LYS A 525 -4.84 4.62 -35.16
CA LYS A 525 -4.65 4.07 -36.51
C LYS A 525 -4.04 5.04 -37.53
N PRO A 526 -4.46 6.32 -37.62
CA PRO A 526 -3.94 7.23 -38.63
C PRO A 526 -2.42 7.49 -38.49
N GLN A 527 -1.91 7.62 -37.26
CA GLN A 527 -0.47 7.79 -36.99
C GLN A 527 0.31 6.50 -37.29
N LEU A 528 -0.26 5.35 -36.93
CA LEU A 528 0.30 4.04 -37.25
C LEU A 528 0.44 3.84 -38.77
N THR A 529 -0.60 4.16 -39.55
CA THR A 529 -0.57 4.08 -41.02
C THR A 529 0.50 5.00 -41.61
N ALA A 530 0.62 6.23 -41.11
CA ALA A 530 1.66 7.16 -41.55
C ALA A 530 3.08 6.61 -41.32
N ALA A 531 3.31 5.99 -40.17
CA ALA A 531 4.58 5.36 -39.83
C ALA A 531 4.89 4.16 -40.73
N LEU A 532 3.92 3.27 -40.95
CA LEU A 532 4.05 2.10 -41.83
C LEU A 532 4.40 2.49 -43.27
N THR A 533 3.70 3.49 -43.82
CA THR A 533 3.98 4.00 -45.18
C THR A 533 5.43 4.48 -45.29
N GLN A 534 5.89 5.27 -44.32
CA GLN A 534 7.25 5.81 -44.35
C GLN A 534 8.32 4.73 -44.20
N LEU A 535 8.11 3.73 -43.35
CA LEU A 535 9.02 2.60 -43.20
C LEU A 535 9.09 1.75 -44.47
N SER A 536 7.95 1.52 -45.13
CA SER A 536 7.89 0.82 -46.40
C SER A 536 8.66 1.55 -47.51
N GLU A 537 8.54 2.88 -47.59
CA GLU A 537 9.31 3.69 -48.55
C GLU A 537 10.83 3.60 -48.33
N LEU A 538 11.25 3.43 -47.08
CA LEU A 538 12.66 3.25 -46.71
C LEU A 538 13.13 1.79 -46.88
N GLY A 539 12.24 0.85 -47.22
CA GLY A 539 12.56 -0.58 -47.30
C GLY A 539 12.89 -1.20 -45.94
N LEU A 540 12.33 -0.66 -44.85
CA LEU A 540 12.58 -1.12 -43.48
C LEU A 540 11.38 -1.88 -42.93
N ASP A 541 11.62 -3.11 -42.52
CA ASP A 541 10.62 -3.95 -41.86
C ASP A 541 10.82 -3.89 -40.34
N ILE A 542 10.28 -2.88 -39.67
CA ILE A 542 10.36 -2.68 -38.21
C ILE A 542 8.96 -2.88 -37.60
N PRO A 543 8.80 -3.73 -36.57
CA PRO A 543 7.52 -3.83 -35.86
C PRO A 543 7.08 -2.48 -35.30
N VAL A 544 5.83 -2.09 -35.57
CA VAL A 544 5.28 -0.80 -35.16
C VAL A 544 3.88 -0.96 -34.56
N CYS A 545 3.62 -0.24 -33.47
CA CYS A 545 2.29 -0.13 -32.88
C CYS A 545 1.93 1.33 -32.58
N GLY A 546 0.64 1.63 -32.68
CA GLY A 546 0.06 2.92 -32.27
C GLY A 546 -0.53 2.81 -30.87
N LEU A 547 -0.32 3.82 -30.04
CA LEU A 547 -0.87 3.87 -28.69
C LEU A 547 -1.83 5.06 -28.56
N ALA A 548 -3.11 4.77 -28.30
CA ALA A 548 -4.11 5.83 -28.10
C ALA A 548 -4.21 6.29 -26.65
N LYS A 549 -4.70 7.53 -26.47
CA LYS A 549 -4.64 8.27 -25.20
C LYS A 549 -5.76 7.94 -24.21
N ALA A 550 -6.92 7.47 -24.67
CA ALA A 550 -8.12 7.31 -23.83
C ALA A 550 -8.20 5.93 -23.16
N ASP A 551 -7.89 4.86 -23.89
CA ASP A 551 -8.23 3.49 -23.45
C ASP A 551 -7.03 2.53 -23.40
N GLU A 552 -5.80 3.04 -23.60
CA GLU A 552 -4.55 2.26 -23.59
C GLU A 552 -4.54 1.10 -24.59
N GLU A 553 -5.41 1.22 -25.59
CA GLU A 553 -5.51 0.37 -26.75
C GLU A 553 -4.23 0.45 -27.61
N VAL A 554 -3.67 -0.72 -27.90
CA VAL A 554 -2.49 -0.86 -28.76
C VAL A 554 -2.94 -1.25 -30.16
N PHE A 555 -2.85 -0.32 -31.09
CA PHE A 555 -3.17 -0.55 -32.50
C PHE A 555 -2.00 -1.26 -33.20
N VAL A 556 -2.32 -2.32 -33.93
CA VAL A 556 -1.36 -3.17 -34.65
C VAL A 556 -1.69 -3.23 -36.14
N PRO A 557 -0.72 -3.47 -37.04
CA PRO A 557 -0.94 -3.46 -38.49
C PRO A 557 -1.76 -4.64 -39.03
N TRP A 558 -1.83 -5.76 -38.32
CA TRP A 558 -2.45 -7.01 -38.79
C TRP A 558 -3.88 -7.22 -38.30
N ASP A 559 -4.39 -6.38 -37.40
CA ASP A 559 -5.75 -6.48 -36.88
C ASP A 559 -6.40 -5.09 -36.83
N ASP A 560 -7.68 -5.04 -37.18
CA ASP A 560 -8.48 -3.83 -37.06
C ASP A 560 -8.95 -3.57 -35.63
N THR A 561 -8.94 -4.59 -34.79
CA THR A 561 -9.26 -4.50 -33.36
C THR A 561 -7.97 -4.19 -32.59
N PRO A 562 -7.96 -3.20 -31.69
CA PRO A 562 -6.79 -2.93 -30.87
C PRO A 562 -6.48 -4.12 -29.95
N VAL A 563 -5.19 -4.38 -29.74
CA VAL A 563 -4.73 -5.31 -28.72
C VAL A 563 -4.93 -4.67 -27.36
N VAL A 564 -5.74 -5.33 -26.53
CA VAL A 564 -5.97 -4.93 -25.14
C VAL A 564 -5.02 -5.70 -24.25
N LEU A 565 -4.03 -5.01 -23.69
CA LEU A 565 -3.15 -5.59 -22.68
C LEU A 565 -3.91 -5.71 -21.35
N PRO A 566 -3.80 -6.84 -20.62
CA PRO A 566 -4.55 -7.00 -19.37
C PRO A 566 -4.22 -5.91 -18.35
N ASN A 567 -5.22 -5.35 -17.66
CA ASN A 567 -4.96 -4.32 -16.64
C ASN A 567 -4.04 -4.85 -15.54
N GLY A 568 -3.02 -4.05 -15.22
CA GLY A 568 -2.00 -4.39 -14.23
C GLY A 568 -0.88 -5.32 -14.74
N SER A 569 -0.96 -5.81 -15.99
CA SER A 569 0.10 -6.63 -16.59
C SER A 569 1.41 -5.85 -16.68
N ALA A 570 2.53 -6.57 -16.67
CA ALA A 570 3.84 -5.94 -16.75
C ALA A 570 4.02 -5.23 -18.11
N SER A 571 3.51 -5.82 -19.18
CA SER A 571 3.49 -5.27 -20.54
C SER A 571 2.75 -3.93 -20.63
N LEU A 572 1.55 -3.84 -20.04
CA LEU A 572 0.76 -2.61 -20.05
C LEU A 572 1.48 -1.48 -19.32
N TYR A 573 2.05 -1.76 -18.14
CA TYR A 573 2.83 -0.77 -17.40
C TYR A 573 4.05 -0.28 -18.17
N LEU A 574 4.80 -1.17 -18.81
CA LEU A 574 5.95 -0.78 -19.63
C LEU A 574 5.53 0.13 -20.79
N ILE A 575 4.45 -0.20 -21.51
CA ILE A 575 3.94 0.64 -22.60
C ILE A 575 3.46 2.00 -22.10
N LYS A 576 2.78 2.08 -20.95
CA LYS A 576 2.44 3.37 -20.32
C LYS A 576 3.69 4.18 -19.98
N GLN A 577 4.70 3.57 -19.38
CA GLN A 577 5.95 4.27 -19.04
C GLN A 577 6.64 4.82 -20.29
N VAL A 578 6.66 4.06 -21.38
CA VAL A 578 7.21 4.49 -22.67
C VAL A 578 6.48 5.75 -23.19
N ARG A 579 5.14 5.73 -23.18
CA ARG A 579 4.30 6.87 -23.59
C ARG A 579 4.48 8.09 -22.69
N ASP A 580 4.32 7.89 -21.39
CA ASP A 580 4.33 8.97 -20.41
C ASP A 580 5.71 9.66 -20.38
N GLU A 581 6.79 8.90 -20.60
CA GLU A 581 8.14 9.45 -20.75
C GLU A 581 8.28 10.25 -22.06
N ALA A 582 7.67 9.82 -23.17
CA ALA A 582 7.61 10.58 -24.42
C ALA A 582 6.86 11.91 -24.24
N HIS A 583 5.67 11.87 -23.62
CA HIS A 583 4.88 13.05 -23.26
C HIS A 583 5.66 13.99 -22.33
N ARG A 584 6.26 13.45 -21.27
CA ARG A 584 7.06 14.24 -20.31
C ARG A 584 8.22 14.93 -21.01
N PHE A 585 8.92 14.23 -21.91
CA PHE A 585 10.05 14.78 -22.65
C PHE A 585 9.63 15.89 -23.62
N ALA A 586 8.46 15.78 -24.23
CA ALA A 586 7.84 16.81 -25.06
C ALA A 586 7.41 18.03 -24.23
N ILE A 587 6.65 17.84 -23.14
CA ILE A 587 6.16 18.92 -22.27
C ILE A 587 7.32 19.73 -21.66
N THR A 588 8.38 19.06 -21.21
CA THR A 588 9.57 19.74 -20.65
C THR A 588 10.18 20.70 -21.67
N PHE A 589 10.23 20.29 -22.95
CA PHE A 589 10.73 21.14 -24.02
C PHE A 589 9.80 22.30 -24.34
N HIS A 590 8.49 22.07 -24.33
CA HIS A 590 7.49 23.13 -24.50
C HIS A 590 7.59 24.18 -23.41
N ARG A 591 7.83 23.76 -22.16
CA ARG A 591 8.06 24.68 -21.05
C ARG A 591 9.31 25.53 -21.28
N GLU A 592 10.44 24.92 -21.65
CA GLU A 592 11.68 25.64 -21.96
C GLU A 592 11.53 26.61 -23.15
N LEU A 593 10.78 26.23 -24.19
CA LEU A 593 10.50 27.07 -25.34
C LEU A 593 9.50 28.18 -25.03
N ARG A 594 8.46 27.91 -24.23
CA ARG A 594 7.47 28.91 -23.79
C ARG A 594 8.13 29.94 -22.88
N ASP A 595 9.01 29.51 -21.96
CA ASP A 595 9.81 30.40 -21.13
C ASP A 595 10.68 31.31 -22.01
N LYS A 596 11.33 30.77 -23.05
CA LYS A 596 12.14 31.55 -24.01
C LYS A 596 11.30 32.43 -24.96
N ALA A 597 10.12 31.99 -25.40
CA ALA A 597 9.25 32.72 -26.32
C ALA A 597 8.45 33.84 -25.61
N MET A 598 7.99 33.60 -24.37
CA MET A 598 7.42 34.66 -23.50
C MET A 598 8.46 35.74 -23.19
N THR A 599 9.72 35.35 -23.02
CA THR A 599 10.84 36.29 -22.89
C THR A 599 10.99 37.19 -24.13
N VAL A 600 10.63 36.67 -25.31
CA VAL A 600 10.67 37.43 -26.57
C VAL A 600 9.45 38.36 -26.66
N SER A 601 8.22 37.87 -26.40
CA SER A 601 6.99 38.64 -26.62
C SER A 601 6.80 39.84 -25.68
N VAL A 602 6.98 39.66 -24.37
CA VAL A 602 6.58 40.69 -23.38
C VAL A 602 7.49 41.92 -23.42
N LEU A 603 8.80 41.73 -23.67
CA LEU A 603 9.74 42.84 -23.77
C LEU A 603 9.67 43.55 -25.14
N ASP A 604 9.07 42.93 -26.16
CA ASP A 604 8.86 43.56 -27.47
C ASP A 604 7.66 44.52 -27.46
N GLU A 605 6.74 44.38 -26.51
CA GLU A 605 5.58 45.25 -26.32
C GLU A 605 5.90 46.51 -25.50
N VAL A 606 7.04 46.56 -24.82
CA VAL A 606 7.43 47.71 -23.98
C VAL A 606 8.04 48.82 -24.84
N GLU A 607 7.34 49.95 -24.91
CA GLU A 607 7.81 51.14 -25.62
C GLU A 607 9.16 51.61 -25.07
N GLY A 608 10.17 51.74 -25.95
CA GLY A 608 11.54 52.10 -25.57
C GLY A 608 12.48 50.94 -25.28
N VAL A 609 12.01 49.68 -25.30
CA VAL A 609 12.87 48.48 -25.19
C VAL A 609 13.21 47.93 -26.58
N GLY A 610 14.24 48.51 -27.20
CA GLY A 610 14.79 47.99 -28.45
C GLY A 610 15.65 46.71 -28.28
N PRO A 611 16.06 46.05 -29.37
CA PRO A 611 16.78 44.77 -29.35
C PRO A 611 18.09 44.79 -28.55
N THR A 612 18.77 45.94 -28.50
CA THR A 612 20.01 46.12 -27.72
C THR A 612 19.75 46.15 -26.21
N ARG A 613 18.71 46.87 -25.77
CA ARG A 613 18.32 46.94 -24.35
C ARG A 613 17.74 45.63 -23.88
N LYS A 614 16.92 44.97 -24.71
CA LYS A 614 16.39 43.63 -24.47
C LYS A 614 17.49 42.61 -24.18
N LYS A 615 18.53 42.56 -25.02
CA LYS A 615 19.69 41.68 -24.80
C LYS A 615 20.44 42.02 -23.51
N ALA A 616 20.59 43.30 -23.18
CA ALA A 616 21.26 43.72 -21.95
C ALA A 616 20.49 43.31 -20.69
N ILE A 617 19.18 43.54 -20.66
CA ILE A 617 18.28 43.15 -19.56
C ILE A 617 18.30 41.61 -19.39
N MET A 618 18.13 40.87 -20.48
CA MET A 618 18.11 39.40 -20.42
C MET A 618 19.45 38.80 -20.01
N ARG A 619 20.57 39.39 -20.42
CA ARG A 619 21.90 38.95 -20.01
C ARG A 619 22.16 39.23 -18.52
N HIS A 620 21.62 40.32 -17.99
CA HIS A 620 21.79 40.70 -16.58
C HIS A 620 21.00 39.77 -15.64
N PHE A 621 19.72 39.54 -15.93
CA PHE A 621 18.85 38.75 -15.05
C PHE A 621 18.87 37.24 -15.33
N GLY A 622 19.26 36.83 -16.55
CA GLY A 622 19.44 35.43 -16.96
C GLY A 622 18.13 34.65 -17.15
N SER A 623 17.05 34.99 -16.44
CA SER A 623 15.72 34.38 -16.63
C SER A 623 14.59 35.37 -16.35
N MET A 624 13.44 35.13 -16.97
CA MET A 624 12.26 35.97 -16.83
C MET A 624 11.68 35.94 -15.40
N LYS A 625 11.79 34.79 -14.72
CA LYS A 625 11.42 34.65 -13.30
C LYS A 625 12.21 35.60 -12.39
N ARG A 626 13.52 35.78 -12.65
CA ARG A 626 14.36 36.71 -11.88
C ARG A 626 14.04 38.16 -12.19
N LEU A 627 13.75 38.47 -13.46
CA LEU A 627 13.34 39.81 -13.87
C LEU A 627 11.95 40.20 -13.30
N ARG A 628 10.99 39.28 -13.20
CA ARG A 628 9.69 39.54 -12.55
C ARG A 628 9.82 39.82 -11.04
N ALA A 629 10.80 39.22 -10.39
CA ALA A 629 11.08 39.43 -8.96
C ALA A 629 11.93 40.68 -8.70
N ALA A 630 12.48 41.32 -9.74
CA ALA A 630 13.35 42.47 -9.63
C ALA A 630 12.57 43.77 -9.36
N SER A 631 13.16 44.69 -8.62
CA SER A 631 12.61 46.02 -8.42
C SER A 631 12.90 46.94 -9.62
N VAL A 632 12.18 48.07 -9.71
CA VAL A 632 12.46 49.11 -10.73
C VAL A 632 13.93 49.57 -10.67
N ASP A 633 14.49 49.72 -9.47
CA ASP A 633 15.87 50.17 -9.28
C ASP A 633 16.88 49.10 -9.76
N ASP A 634 16.58 47.81 -9.58
CA ASP A 634 17.41 46.71 -10.12
C ASP A 634 17.40 46.70 -11.66
N ILE A 635 16.24 46.98 -12.27
CA ILE A 635 16.10 47.02 -13.73
C ILE A 635 16.82 48.27 -14.30
N ALA A 636 16.75 49.40 -13.61
CA ALA A 636 17.44 50.64 -13.98
C ALA A 636 18.96 50.54 -13.82
N ALA A 637 19.46 49.63 -12.98
CA ALA A 637 20.89 49.35 -12.84
C ALA A 637 21.50 48.67 -14.08
N VAL A 638 20.68 48.16 -15.01
CA VAL A 638 21.15 47.57 -16.26
C VAL A 638 21.70 48.67 -17.18
N LYS A 639 22.98 48.55 -17.54
CA LYS A 639 23.67 49.52 -18.41
C LYS A 639 22.91 49.78 -19.71
N GLY A 640 22.50 51.03 -19.91
CA GLY A 640 21.78 51.47 -21.12
C GLY A 640 20.26 51.45 -21.02
N VAL A 641 19.70 51.14 -19.83
CA VAL A 641 18.27 51.21 -19.52
C VAL A 641 17.99 52.46 -18.67
N PRO A 642 17.37 53.50 -19.23
CA PRO A 642 16.93 54.67 -18.45
C PRO A 642 15.85 54.27 -17.43
N ARG A 643 15.76 55.00 -16.32
CA ARG A 643 14.77 54.74 -15.25
C ARG A 643 13.34 54.66 -15.79
N GLN A 644 12.98 55.55 -16.71
CA GLN A 644 11.65 55.56 -17.35
C GLN A 644 11.35 54.27 -18.14
N VAL A 645 12.37 53.65 -18.75
CA VAL A 645 12.21 52.35 -19.45
C VAL A 645 12.15 51.21 -18.44
N ALA A 646 12.87 51.30 -17.32
CA ALA A 646 12.79 50.32 -16.25
C ALA A 646 11.41 50.29 -15.57
N GLU A 647 10.80 51.46 -15.37
CA GLU A 647 9.43 51.62 -14.88
C GLU A 647 8.42 51.00 -15.86
N ALA A 648 8.53 51.30 -17.15
CA ALA A 648 7.67 50.72 -18.19
C ALA A 648 7.78 49.18 -18.28
N VAL A 649 9.00 48.63 -18.14
CA VAL A 649 9.21 47.18 -18.08
C VAL A 649 8.56 46.60 -16.82
N TYR A 650 8.76 47.20 -15.65
CA TYR A 650 8.21 46.73 -14.39
C TYR A 650 6.67 46.73 -14.40
N GLU A 651 6.06 47.82 -14.87
CA GLU A 651 4.60 47.96 -14.97
C GLU A 651 4.01 46.95 -15.95
N THR A 652 4.61 46.78 -17.12
CA THR A 652 4.16 45.79 -18.11
C THR A 652 4.22 44.37 -17.54
N LEU A 653 5.27 44.04 -16.79
CA LEU A 653 5.39 42.73 -16.15
C LEU A 653 4.35 42.49 -15.05
N ARG A 654 3.96 43.53 -14.30
CA ARG A 654 2.89 43.44 -13.30
C ARG A 654 1.50 43.38 -13.91
N ALA A 655 1.27 44.09 -15.01
CA ALA A 655 0.00 44.03 -15.74
C ALA A 655 -0.25 42.62 -16.29
N TRP A 656 0.78 41.96 -16.81
CA TRP A 656 0.70 40.58 -17.29
C TRP A 656 0.51 39.53 -16.17
N GLU A 657 1.04 39.76 -14.96
CA GLU A 657 0.83 38.86 -13.80
C GLU A 657 -0.61 38.85 -13.27
N ASN A 658 -1.38 39.92 -13.52
CA ASN A 658 -2.77 40.03 -13.08
C ASN A 658 -3.78 39.49 -14.12
N ALA A 659 -3.31 39.07 -15.30
CA ALA A 659 -4.13 38.58 -16.40
C ALA A 659 -4.09 37.04 -16.60
N ASP A 660 -3.10 36.37 -15.98
CA ASP A 660 -3.03 34.91 -15.78
C ASP A 660 -3.67 34.54 -14.42
#